data_AF-A0A2A3IUA8-F1
#
_entry.id   AF-A0A2A3IUA8-F1
#
_cell.length_a   1.000
_cell.length_b   1.000
_cell.length_c   1.000
_cell.angle_alpha   90.00
_cell.angle_beta   90.00
_cell.angle_gamma   90.00
#
_symmetry.space_group_name_H-M   'P 1'
#
loop_
_entity.id
_entity.type
_entity.pdbx_description
1 polymer ?
#
loop_
_entity_poly.entity_id
_entity_poly.type
_entity_poly.pdbx_seq_one_letter_code
_entity_poly.pdbx_strand_id
1 'polypeptide(L)'
;MSTTTRDEIIAEEQKAVDRAYDCYEKRLAELSGGSIASASASGKDSVANRKDAEDKAAEYAGLGDASLVVSRVDTRDGPDGKPDTWYVGRRAVSDVETRDTVVVLWTTPLAKKWSKTLPDAPGEMLLRRQLRCTQRVVNEYVDEISVAAPSPRPTEDEADPQTTATDPTSVVPQPEPIRPPVLTPSDLALLHRKKPQPLDDFLLRELQRSRSGSMRDIVETIRRDQMDLVTDSPADILVVQGGPGTGKSAVGLHRVTWLVNNDHFKAQDILVVGPHERFLEYVGQVLPTLGTRNVNAVQVSRLWDGEIRGTDTPRARLVKSDDRIAGVLRRRVEHECRPEAIDEFTTTPSYKDAKPELAITAGSTTLRIPRSEILALLQEAREGDGSYRERRDHFRSLLVDRLLQELASLAPRRSQGETIRRDLERNRQLGRLIERVWPSPSAREALRSLYDSPELLRTCADSILDAEEQEALHRPKADKTENEPWTLDDHVCLEELRHLIAGETPQRYGHIVADEAQDLTPMQARSLRRRIAVNGSMTVLGDLAQATGPHTYTGWDRLGTLLSDHGDWRIAELNTSYRVPAEIMTFVAPLARTIAPSLPYPQAVREAGAASVRTLPAEPWTLLDDTVAQTTRLVGTHDGHTLRSVAVIVPDDSGWLDEINRHLNQTVGLTDDQRAAVSVLAATQAKGMEYDHVLVVEPATIANRGPAGLRQLYVALTRSTQSLTILHTSPLPQALTDTTGITEPGPAESGPRTADSDIPEIGTDIRVRVLDRGPGGRYRVKALSPVVEVPLILTVRHGAVPPRPGARLDCWVFAHETNHCVLTTDQRGRQPISPRMAERYMAALNVLAELTDDDTPAPENGRERLSELKGMANRVLRRDQADWVDVRRLLGSPDRSHLSLLRDLASDTNRALKDDSLDVSRLREDLAHTGWSQSLAHARETLQRRISASGEAMTESAPATVVQQPEQEVAETMTHTEDNSPARAPSTKDLLHALKTTADTDRTCKKHEAVRHALMSTLLWSDLQPADSPIVDVSRTAEDGHFLYEVLGAGRSTHTDLRSGAARLLEINQTLPAPADRLYLVLSEPPAENWSAEALHDTFNVHLLWRTRDSWGGRDADTALGSGQP
;
A
#
# COMPACT_ATOMS: atom_id res chain seq x y z
N MET A 1 -60.04 -11.46 13.97
CA MET A 1 -58.92 -11.62 13.01
C MET A 1 -57.82 -12.36 13.74
N SER A 2 -57.37 -13.48 13.17
CA SER A 2 -56.37 -14.38 13.76
C SER A 2 -55.05 -13.63 13.94
N THR A 3 -54.52 -13.54 15.15
CA THR A 3 -53.13 -13.17 15.39
C THR A 3 -52.28 -14.35 14.94
N THR A 4 -51.85 -14.35 13.68
CA THR A 4 -50.97 -15.36 13.11
C THR A 4 -49.72 -15.46 13.99
N THR A 5 -49.46 -16.64 14.55
CA THR A 5 -48.32 -16.85 15.43
C THR A 5 -47.03 -16.89 14.61
N ARG A 6 -45.89 -16.55 15.23
CA ARG A 6 -44.58 -16.54 14.55
C ARG A 6 -44.26 -17.90 13.90
N ASP A 7 -44.66 -18.99 14.55
CA ASP A 7 -44.46 -20.36 14.05
C ASP A 7 -45.32 -20.67 12.83
N GLU A 8 -46.54 -20.11 12.74
CA GLU A 8 -47.40 -20.24 11.55
C GLU A 8 -46.79 -19.52 10.35
N ILE A 9 -46.19 -18.34 10.57
CA ILE A 9 -45.47 -17.61 9.51
C ILE A 9 -44.24 -18.39 9.06
N ILE A 10 -43.42 -18.90 9.98
CA ILE A 10 -42.26 -19.75 9.61
C ILE A 10 -42.72 -20.98 8.84
N ALA A 11 -43.81 -21.63 9.23
CA ALA A 11 -44.35 -22.78 8.51
C ALA A 11 -44.89 -22.44 7.12
N GLU A 12 -45.47 -21.24 6.93
CA GLU A 12 -45.86 -20.73 5.60
C GLU A 12 -44.63 -20.50 4.72
N GLU A 13 -43.62 -19.79 5.24
CA GLU A 13 -42.39 -19.52 4.50
C GLU A 13 -41.62 -20.81 4.20
N GLN A 14 -41.61 -21.78 5.12
CA GLN A 14 -41.00 -23.10 4.92
C GLN A 14 -41.60 -23.82 3.70
N LYS A 15 -42.93 -23.81 3.56
CA LYS A 15 -43.59 -24.42 2.38
C LYS A 15 -43.18 -23.74 1.08
N ALA A 16 -43.04 -22.43 1.08
CA ALA A 16 -42.60 -21.68 -0.10
C ALA A 16 -41.13 -21.95 -0.44
N VAL A 17 -40.26 -22.03 0.57
CA VAL A 17 -38.85 -22.39 0.41
C VAL A 17 -38.70 -23.83 -0.08
N ASP A 18 -39.46 -24.78 0.47
CA ASP A 18 -39.48 -26.17 -0.01
C ASP A 18 -39.89 -26.23 -1.48
N ARG A 19 -40.96 -25.52 -1.89
CA ARG A 19 -41.36 -25.40 -3.30
C ARG A 19 -40.23 -24.84 -4.17
N ALA A 20 -39.53 -23.80 -3.69
CA ALA A 20 -38.41 -23.21 -4.43
C ALA A 20 -37.26 -24.20 -4.63
N TYR A 21 -36.92 -24.98 -3.60
CA TYR A 21 -35.91 -26.04 -3.69
C TYR A 21 -36.33 -27.17 -4.62
N ASP A 22 -37.59 -27.62 -4.56
CA ASP A 22 -38.12 -28.64 -5.47
C ASP A 22 -38.04 -28.19 -6.94
N CYS A 23 -38.43 -26.95 -7.23
CA CYS A 23 -38.31 -26.37 -8.57
C CYS A 23 -36.83 -26.25 -9.00
N TYR A 24 -35.95 -25.83 -8.09
CA TYR A 24 -34.50 -25.75 -8.35
C TYR A 24 -33.90 -27.12 -8.67
N GLU A 25 -34.20 -28.16 -7.89
CA GLU A 25 -33.71 -29.52 -8.10
C GLU A 25 -34.25 -30.12 -9.40
N LYS A 26 -35.54 -29.92 -9.71
CA LYS A 26 -36.14 -30.34 -10.99
C LYS A 26 -35.47 -29.65 -12.18
N ARG A 27 -35.21 -28.35 -12.09
CA ARG A 27 -34.54 -27.58 -13.14
C ARG A 27 -33.09 -28.04 -13.32
N LEU A 28 -32.38 -28.30 -12.23
CA LEU A 28 -31.02 -28.84 -12.25
C LEU A 28 -30.98 -30.24 -12.89
N ALA A 29 -31.97 -31.09 -12.59
CA ALA A 29 -32.11 -32.41 -13.21
C ALA A 29 -32.44 -32.30 -14.71
N GLU A 30 -33.26 -31.34 -15.14
CA GLU A 30 -33.54 -31.08 -16.57
C GLU A 30 -32.26 -30.66 -17.32
N LEU A 31 -31.47 -29.74 -16.74
CA LEU A 31 -30.20 -29.28 -17.30
C LEU A 31 -29.16 -30.40 -17.36
N SER A 32 -29.10 -31.25 -16.33
CA SER A 32 -28.12 -32.35 -16.23
C SER A 32 -28.53 -33.59 -17.03
N GLY A 33 -29.83 -33.88 -17.18
CA GLY A 33 -30.33 -35.13 -17.76
C GLY A 33 -30.93 -35.00 -19.16
N GLY A 34 -31.64 -33.89 -19.46
CA GLY A 34 -32.37 -33.70 -20.71
C GLY A 34 -31.49 -33.42 -21.94
N SER A 35 -30.34 -32.79 -21.73
CA SER A 35 -29.42 -32.43 -22.81
C SER A 35 -28.50 -33.58 -23.25
N ILE A 36 -28.17 -34.51 -22.35
CA ILE A 36 -27.32 -35.67 -22.69
C ILE A 36 -28.06 -36.64 -23.62
N ALA A 37 -29.39 -36.79 -23.46
CA ALA A 37 -30.23 -37.64 -24.30
C ALA A 37 -30.46 -37.04 -25.70
N SER A 38 -30.66 -35.71 -25.82
CA SER A 38 -30.86 -35.02 -27.11
C SER A 38 -29.55 -34.83 -27.90
N ALA A 39 -28.43 -34.57 -27.21
CA ALA A 39 -27.10 -34.49 -27.82
C ALA A 39 -26.65 -35.83 -28.42
N SER A 40 -27.13 -36.96 -27.89
CA SER A 40 -26.81 -38.30 -28.41
C SER A 40 -27.53 -38.65 -29.73
N ALA A 41 -28.53 -37.86 -30.14
CA ALA A 41 -29.33 -38.11 -31.34
C ALA A 41 -28.83 -37.39 -32.62
N SER A 42 -27.93 -36.40 -32.51
CA SER A 42 -27.41 -35.63 -33.66
C SER A 42 -25.88 -35.72 -33.73
N GLY A 43 -25.35 -36.26 -34.83
CA GLY A 43 -23.91 -36.45 -35.04
C GLY A 43 -23.10 -35.15 -35.13
N LYS A 44 -21.79 -35.28 -34.87
CA LYS A 44 -20.70 -34.28 -34.85
C LYS A 44 -20.80 -33.12 -33.83
N ASP A 45 -21.98 -32.60 -33.50
CA ASP A 45 -22.15 -31.52 -32.49
C ASP A 45 -22.46 -32.02 -31.07
N SER A 46 -22.55 -33.35 -30.88
CA SER A 46 -22.95 -33.97 -29.61
C SER A 46 -21.99 -33.72 -28.45
N VAL A 47 -20.69 -33.55 -28.71
CA VAL A 47 -19.68 -33.32 -27.67
C VAL A 47 -19.72 -31.87 -27.19
N ALA A 48 -19.86 -30.90 -28.10
CA ALA A 48 -19.96 -29.49 -27.75
C ALA A 48 -21.26 -29.18 -27.02
N ASN A 49 -22.40 -29.72 -27.49
CA ASN A 49 -23.70 -29.54 -26.85
C ASN A 49 -23.78 -30.22 -25.48
N ARG A 50 -23.15 -31.39 -25.32
CA ARG A 50 -23.03 -32.05 -24.01
C ARG A 50 -22.22 -31.19 -23.05
N LYS A 51 -21.06 -30.71 -23.50
CA LYS A 51 -20.19 -29.84 -22.70
C LYS A 51 -20.91 -28.54 -22.30
N ASP A 52 -21.57 -27.86 -23.24
CA ASP A 52 -22.34 -26.63 -22.97
C ASP A 52 -23.48 -26.86 -21.96
N ALA A 53 -24.12 -28.05 -21.99
CA ALA A 53 -25.14 -28.39 -21.02
C ALA A 53 -24.60 -28.80 -19.66
N GLU A 54 -23.48 -29.52 -19.61
CA GLU A 54 -22.73 -29.81 -18.38
C GLU A 54 -22.26 -28.50 -17.73
N ASP A 55 -21.75 -27.56 -18.53
CA ASP A 55 -21.31 -26.24 -18.08
C ASP A 55 -22.50 -25.42 -17.52
N LYS A 56 -23.64 -25.39 -18.22
CA LYS A 56 -24.88 -24.74 -17.72
C LYS A 56 -25.44 -25.37 -16.46
N ALA A 57 -25.41 -26.70 -16.35
CA ALA A 57 -25.84 -27.41 -15.14
C ALA A 57 -24.90 -27.10 -13.97
N ALA A 58 -23.59 -27.07 -14.21
CA ALA A 58 -22.60 -26.70 -13.21
C ALA A 58 -22.77 -25.24 -12.75
N GLU A 59 -22.97 -24.29 -13.66
CA GLU A 59 -23.26 -22.88 -13.37
C GLU A 59 -24.52 -22.71 -12.53
N TYR A 60 -25.60 -23.41 -12.90
CA TYR A 60 -26.85 -23.37 -12.15
C TYR A 60 -26.71 -24.00 -10.75
N ALA A 61 -25.89 -25.06 -10.63
CA ALA A 61 -25.56 -25.71 -9.36
C ALA A 61 -24.66 -24.86 -8.44
N GLY A 62 -24.14 -25.47 -7.37
CA GLY A 62 -23.10 -24.86 -6.52
C GLY A 62 -23.60 -23.94 -5.42
N LEU A 63 -24.84 -24.10 -4.96
CA LEU A 63 -25.32 -23.47 -3.74
C LEU A 63 -24.57 -23.98 -2.48
N GLY A 64 -24.10 -25.23 -2.47
CA GLY A 64 -23.44 -25.80 -1.29
C GLY A 64 -24.36 -25.72 -0.07
N ASP A 65 -23.85 -25.15 1.03
CA ASP A 65 -24.62 -24.92 2.26
C ASP A 65 -25.38 -23.58 2.28
N ALA A 66 -25.28 -22.78 1.21
CA ALA A 66 -25.95 -21.49 1.13
C ALA A 66 -27.46 -21.63 0.91
N SER A 67 -28.21 -20.68 1.45
CA SER A 67 -29.65 -20.53 1.28
C SER A 67 -30.02 -20.16 -0.16
N LEU A 68 -31.02 -20.83 -0.73
CA LEU A 68 -31.55 -20.46 -2.06
C LEU A 68 -32.32 -19.14 -2.01
N VAL A 69 -33.19 -19.01 -1.00
CA VAL A 69 -34.09 -17.86 -0.81
C VAL A 69 -33.59 -17.03 0.37
N VAL A 70 -33.53 -15.71 0.18
CA VAL A 70 -33.01 -14.75 1.17
C VAL A 70 -34.06 -13.75 1.65
N SER A 71 -35.08 -13.46 0.84
CA SER A 71 -36.15 -12.56 1.25
C SER A 71 -37.46 -12.80 0.48
N ARG A 72 -38.54 -12.26 1.02
CA ARG A 72 -39.87 -12.15 0.43
C ARG A 72 -40.25 -10.67 0.29
N VAL A 73 -40.87 -10.33 -0.83
CA VAL A 73 -41.40 -9.00 -1.13
C VAL A 73 -42.86 -9.13 -1.57
N ASP A 74 -43.76 -8.42 -0.91
CA ASP A 74 -45.15 -8.31 -1.35
C ASP A 74 -45.39 -6.91 -1.94
N THR A 75 -46.02 -6.82 -3.10
CA THR A 75 -46.31 -5.55 -3.82
C THR A 75 -47.81 -5.35 -4.03
N ARG A 76 -48.23 -4.09 -4.23
CA ARG A 76 -49.65 -3.70 -4.36
C ARG A 76 -50.33 -4.11 -5.67
N ASP A 77 -49.56 -4.38 -6.73
CA ASP A 77 -50.07 -4.49 -8.11
C ASP A 77 -50.38 -5.93 -8.55
N GLY A 78 -50.81 -6.80 -7.62
CA GLY A 78 -51.10 -8.19 -7.96
C GLY A 78 -52.43 -8.40 -8.70
N PRO A 79 -52.55 -9.52 -9.46
CA PRO A 79 -53.78 -9.87 -10.15
C PRO A 79 -54.96 -9.99 -9.16
N ASP A 80 -56.14 -9.55 -9.58
CA ASP A 80 -57.40 -9.58 -8.81
C ASP A 80 -57.42 -8.73 -7.52
N GLY A 81 -56.51 -7.75 -7.37
CA GLY A 81 -56.47 -6.84 -6.23
C GLY A 81 -55.88 -7.45 -4.95
N LYS A 82 -55.22 -8.62 -5.07
CA LYS A 82 -54.43 -9.23 -3.99
C LYS A 82 -52.96 -8.79 -4.10
N PRO A 83 -52.19 -8.80 -2.99
CA PRO A 83 -50.75 -8.56 -3.04
C PRO A 83 -50.06 -9.58 -3.96
N ASP A 84 -49.13 -9.11 -4.78
CA ASP A 84 -48.25 -10.01 -5.54
C ASP A 84 -47.03 -10.36 -4.69
N THR A 85 -46.74 -11.65 -4.52
CA THR A 85 -45.69 -12.16 -3.62
C THR A 85 -44.51 -12.68 -4.42
N TRP A 86 -43.33 -12.12 -4.15
CA TRP A 86 -42.09 -12.44 -4.81
C TRP A 86 -41.06 -12.94 -3.81
N TYR A 87 -40.41 -14.07 -4.11
CA TYR A 87 -39.25 -14.53 -3.36
C TYR A 87 -37.97 -14.12 -4.08
N VAL A 88 -37.01 -13.55 -3.35
CA VAL A 88 -35.71 -13.14 -3.87
C VAL A 88 -34.64 -14.09 -3.35
N GLY A 89 -33.70 -14.48 -4.22
CA GLY A 89 -32.71 -15.51 -3.92
C GLY A 89 -31.44 -15.46 -4.75
N ARG A 90 -30.55 -16.42 -4.49
CA ARG A 90 -29.21 -16.56 -5.11
C ARG A 90 -29.26 -17.14 -6.53
N ARG A 91 -30.39 -17.70 -6.93
CA ARG A 91 -30.63 -18.25 -8.27
C ARG A 91 -31.98 -17.78 -8.77
N ALA A 92 -32.07 -17.53 -10.08
CA ALA A 92 -33.34 -17.44 -10.75
C ALA A 92 -33.93 -18.85 -10.84
N VAL A 93 -35.07 -19.09 -10.21
CA VAL A 93 -35.76 -20.39 -10.25
C VAL A 93 -37.13 -20.18 -10.87
N SER A 94 -37.44 -20.99 -11.87
CA SER A 94 -38.77 -21.08 -12.47
C SER A 94 -39.30 -22.49 -12.32
N ASP A 95 -40.63 -22.60 -12.26
CA ASP A 95 -41.31 -23.88 -12.30
C ASP A 95 -41.17 -24.49 -13.71
N VAL A 96 -40.73 -25.75 -13.78
CA VAL A 96 -40.39 -26.40 -15.06
C VAL A 96 -41.62 -26.61 -15.95
N GLU A 97 -42.79 -26.80 -15.34
CA GLU A 97 -44.05 -27.12 -16.04
C GLU A 97 -44.77 -25.84 -16.48
N THR A 98 -44.94 -24.90 -15.55
CA THR A 98 -45.69 -23.65 -15.78
C THR A 98 -44.84 -22.52 -16.35
N ARG A 99 -43.51 -22.58 -16.16
CA ARG A 99 -42.54 -21.51 -16.48
C ARG A 99 -42.69 -20.24 -15.66
N ASP A 100 -43.53 -20.27 -14.62
CA ASP A 100 -43.69 -19.17 -13.69
C ASP A 100 -42.43 -18.97 -12.86
N THR A 101 -42.09 -17.70 -12.57
CA THR A 101 -40.93 -17.38 -11.73
C THR A 101 -41.26 -17.67 -10.27
N VAL A 102 -40.48 -18.55 -9.64
CA VAL A 102 -40.62 -18.93 -8.23
C VAL A 102 -39.64 -18.15 -7.36
N VAL A 103 -38.41 -17.95 -7.84
CA VAL A 103 -37.39 -17.15 -7.15
C VAL A 103 -36.79 -16.15 -8.13
N VAL A 104 -36.91 -14.88 -7.81
CA VAL A 104 -36.27 -13.76 -8.50
C VAL A 104 -34.82 -13.67 -8.07
N LEU A 105 -33.90 -13.58 -9.02
CA LEU A 105 -32.48 -13.43 -8.72
C LEU A 105 -32.21 -12.05 -8.11
N TRP A 106 -31.42 -12.01 -7.03
CA TRP A 106 -31.12 -10.79 -6.27
C TRP A 106 -30.42 -9.69 -7.10
N THR A 107 -29.75 -10.05 -8.19
CA THR A 107 -29.07 -9.12 -9.10
C THR A 107 -29.98 -8.47 -10.14
N THR A 108 -31.25 -8.86 -10.21
CA THR A 108 -32.21 -8.28 -11.16
C THR A 108 -32.47 -6.80 -10.85
N PRO A 109 -32.77 -5.96 -11.86
CA PRO A 109 -33.13 -4.56 -11.63
C PRO A 109 -34.32 -4.38 -10.68
N LEU A 110 -35.26 -5.33 -10.69
CA LEU A 110 -36.41 -5.36 -9.80
C LEU A 110 -36.00 -5.61 -8.34
N ALA A 111 -35.16 -6.63 -8.09
CA ALA A 111 -34.61 -6.89 -6.76
C ALA A 111 -33.72 -5.75 -6.24
N LYS A 112 -32.99 -5.06 -7.13
CA LYS A 112 -32.25 -3.82 -6.82
C LYS A 112 -33.20 -2.71 -6.35
N LYS A 113 -34.31 -2.49 -7.06
CA LYS A 113 -35.34 -1.50 -6.68
C LYS A 113 -35.86 -1.81 -5.27
N TRP A 114 -36.29 -3.05 -5.03
CA TRP A 114 -36.82 -3.47 -3.73
C TRP A 114 -35.82 -3.35 -2.59
N SER A 115 -34.55 -3.68 -2.82
CA SER A 115 -33.48 -3.55 -1.81
C SER A 115 -33.18 -2.09 -1.45
N LYS A 116 -33.37 -1.14 -2.38
CA LYS A 116 -33.12 0.29 -2.14
C LYS A 116 -34.30 1.04 -1.51
N THR A 117 -35.50 0.45 -1.51
CA THR A 117 -36.70 1.04 -0.93
C THR A 117 -36.54 1.31 0.57
N LEU A 118 -36.99 2.48 1.02
CA LEU A 118 -36.97 2.91 2.41
C LEU A 118 -38.27 2.53 3.13
N PRO A 119 -38.22 2.15 4.43
CA PRO A 119 -39.43 1.94 5.22
C PRO A 119 -40.37 3.15 5.24
N ASP A 120 -39.81 4.36 5.32
CA ASP A 120 -40.58 5.62 5.38
C ASP A 120 -41.13 6.05 4.01
N ALA A 121 -40.68 5.40 2.93
CA ALA A 121 -41.14 5.65 1.56
C ALA A 121 -41.28 4.30 0.80
N PRO A 122 -42.24 3.44 1.20
CA PRO A 122 -42.33 2.06 0.72
C PRO A 122 -42.85 1.95 -0.73
N GLY A 123 -43.50 3.00 -1.25
CA GLY A 123 -44.02 3.04 -2.61
C GLY A 123 -45.05 1.94 -2.87
N GLU A 124 -44.74 1.05 -3.83
CA GLU A 124 -45.57 -0.11 -4.21
C GLU A 124 -45.41 -1.32 -3.28
N MET A 125 -44.41 -1.33 -2.38
CA MET A 125 -44.15 -2.45 -1.49
C MET A 125 -45.07 -2.42 -0.27
N LEU A 126 -45.65 -3.57 0.05
CA LEU A 126 -46.47 -3.81 1.23
C LEU A 126 -45.67 -4.50 2.34
N LEU A 127 -44.82 -5.46 1.96
CA LEU A 127 -43.99 -6.24 2.86
C LEU A 127 -42.59 -6.40 2.25
N ARG A 128 -41.54 -6.23 3.07
CA ARG A 128 -40.21 -6.78 2.80
C ARG A 128 -39.76 -7.58 4.00
N ARG A 129 -39.69 -8.90 3.83
CA ARG A 129 -39.31 -9.86 4.86
C ARG A 129 -37.97 -10.49 4.51
N GLN A 130 -36.98 -10.37 5.38
CA GLN A 130 -35.75 -11.15 5.29
C GLN A 130 -35.96 -12.53 5.90
N LEU A 131 -35.46 -13.56 5.22
CA LEU A 131 -35.57 -14.96 5.65
C LEU A 131 -34.19 -15.48 6.01
N ARG A 132 -34.10 -16.17 7.16
CA ARG A 132 -32.88 -16.87 7.56
C ARG A 132 -33.06 -18.35 7.30
N CYS A 133 -32.35 -18.83 6.30
CA CYS A 133 -32.39 -20.22 5.90
C CYS A 133 -31.03 -20.89 6.12
N THR A 134 -31.01 -22.09 6.69
CA THR A 134 -29.85 -22.99 6.59
C THR A 134 -30.20 -24.00 5.52
N GLN A 135 -29.59 -23.87 4.33
CA GLN A 135 -30.04 -24.58 3.14
C GLN A 135 -31.56 -24.39 2.94
N ARG A 136 -32.34 -25.48 2.96
CA ARG A 136 -33.80 -25.46 2.77
C ARG A 136 -34.61 -25.13 4.02
N VAL A 137 -33.99 -25.05 5.20
CA VAL A 137 -34.71 -24.90 6.47
C VAL A 137 -34.81 -23.43 6.86
N VAL A 138 -36.03 -22.90 6.97
CA VAL A 138 -36.34 -21.55 7.47
C VAL A 138 -36.25 -21.57 9.00
N ASN A 139 -35.21 -20.94 9.52
CA ASN A 139 -34.99 -20.86 10.97
C ASN A 139 -35.68 -19.63 11.56
N GLU A 140 -35.71 -18.51 10.83
CA GLU A 140 -36.16 -17.22 11.34
C GLU A 140 -36.57 -16.27 10.20
N TYR A 141 -37.31 -15.20 10.52
CA TYR A 141 -37.60 -14.10 9.60
C TYR A 141 -37.63 -12.76 10.34
N VAL A 142 -37.42 -11.65 9.62
CA VAL A 142 -37.70 -10.28 10.09
C VAL A 142 -38.33 -9.43 8.99
N ASP A 143 -39.32 -8.62 9.37
CA ASP A 143 -40.02 -7.70 8.49
C ASP A 143 -39.38 -6.30 8.56
N GLU A 144 -38.64 -5.91 7.52
CA GLU A 144 -38.00 -4.59 7.42
C GLU A 144 -38.97 -3.49 6.98
N ILE A 145 -39.96 -3.85 6.16
CA ILE A 145 -41.05 -2.97 5.72
C ILE A 145 -42.34 -3.74 5.95
N SER A 146 -43.29 -3.15 6.67
CA SER A 146 -44.64 -3.68 6.83
C SER A 146 -45.62 -2.52 6.87
N VAL A 147 -46.39 -2.36 5.80
CA VAL A 147 -47.43 -1.32 5.70
C VAL A 147 -48.75 -1.95 6.12
N ALA A 148 -49.26 -1.59 7.31
CA ALA A 148 -50.58 -2.03 7.74
C ALA A 148 -51.64 -1.60 6.71
N ALA A 149 -52.49 -2.53 6.29
CA ALA A 149 -53.64 -2.21 5.44
C ALA A 149 -54.48 -1.12 6.14
N PRO A 150 -54.94 -0.07 5.43
CA PRO A 150 -55.75 0.96 6.05
C PRO A 150 -57.01 0.31 6.61
N SER A 151 -57.26 0.50 7.91
CA SER A 151 -58.52 0.06 8.53
C SER A 151 -59.68 0.71 7.77
N PRO A 152 -60.75 -0.04 7.45
CA PRO A 152 -61.95 0.59 6.91
C PRO A 152 -62.41 1.64 7.91
N ARG A 153 -62.56 2.89 7.46
CA ARG A 153 -63.07 3.98 8.30
C ARG A 153 -64.38 3.52 8.93
N PRO A 154 -64.61 3.74 10.23
CA PRO A 154 -65.91 3.48 10.82
C PRO A 154 -66.93 4.36 10.09
N THR A 155 -68.02 3.73 9.66
CA THR A 155 -69.22 4.39 9.14
C THR A 155 -69.69 5.45 10.13
N GLU A 156 -69.87 6.67 9.63
CA GLU A 156 -70.60 7.73 10.32
C GLU A 156 -72.03 7.24 10.59
N ASP A 157 -72.32 6.92 11.85
CA ASP A 157 -73.65 7.03 12.44
C ASP A 157 -73.51 6.87 13.96
N GLU A 158 -73.45 8.01 14.65
CA GLU A 158 -74.22 8.31 15.85
C GLU A 158 -73.71 9.65 16.42
N ALA A 159 -74.50 10.69 16.14
CA ALA A 159 -74.36 11.99 16.76
C ALA A 159 -74.91 11.93 18.19
N ASP A 160 -74.18 12.53 19.14
CA ASP A 160 -74.81 13.14 20.32
C ASP A 160 -74.09 14.50 20.62
N PRO A 161 -74.85 15.57 20.94
CA PRO A 161 -74.42 16.95 20.81
C PRO A 161 -73.97 17.57 22.15
N GLN A 162 -73.53 18.83 22.07
CA GLN A 162 -73.14 19.77 23.15
C GLN A 162 -71.62 19.81 23.39
N THR A 163 -70.90 20.88 23.05
CA THR A 163 -71.10 22.24 23.56
C THR A 163 -70.47 23.29 22.65
N THR A 164 -71.10 24.46 22.67
CA THR A 164 -70.94 25.67 21.85
C THR A 164 -69.80 26.60 22.27
N ALA A 165 -69.22 27.31 21.28
CA ALA A 165 -68.96 28.77 21.20
C ALA A 165 -67.60 29.08 20.53
N THR A 166 -67.56 29.40 19.23
CA THR A 166 -67.45 30.75 18.62
C THR A 166 -66.27 31.61 19.08
N ASP A 167 -65.30 31.85 18.19
CA ASP A 167 -65.29 33.11 17.41
C ASP A 167 -64.45 33.00 16.10
N PRO A 168 -64.80 33.73 15.02
CA PRO A 168 -64.25 33.59 13.68
C PRO A 168 -63.40 34.80 13.28
N THR A 169 -62.20 34.59 12.72
CA THR A 169 -61.63 35.48 11.67
C THR A 169 -60.29 34.92 11.23
N SER A 170 -60.21 34.42 9.99
CA SER A 170 -59.14 34.73 9.03
C SER A 170 -59.23 33.77 7.84
N VAL A 171 -59.58 34.34 6.69
CA VAL A 171 -59.51 33.70 5.38
C VAL A 171 -58.07 33.23 5.14
N VAL A 172 -57.85 31.93 4.94
CA VAL A 172 -56.57 31.38 4.46
C VAL A 172 -56.72 31.13 2.96
N PRO A 173 -55.84 31.72 2.11
CA PRO A 173 -55.89 31.52 0.67
C PRO A 173 -55.41 30.11 0.30
N GLN A 174 -55.96 29.56 -0.79
CA GLN A 174 -55.50 28.29 -1.36
C GLN A 174 -54.00 28.37 -1.70
N PRO A 175 -53.16 27.39 -1.30
CA PRO A 175 -51.77 27.37 -1.74
C PRO A 175 -51.70 26.86 -3.19
N GLU A 176 -51.13 27.68 -4.05
CA GLU A 176 -50.59 27.29 -5.34
C GLU A 176 -49.61 26.10 -5.22
N PRO A 177 -49.40 25.31 -6.28
CA PRO A 177 -48.53 24.14 -6.24
C PRO A 177 -47.10 24.53 -5.85
N ILE A 178 -46.69 24.14 -4.65
CA ILE A 178 -45.36 24.36 -4.10
C ILE A 178 -44.36 23.57 -4.96
N ARG A 179 -43.55 24.27 -5.76
CA ARG A 179 -42.29 23.70 -6.28
C ARG A 179 -41.43 23.28 -5.09
N PRO A 180 -40.83 22.07 -5.10
CA PRO A 180 -39.96 21.65 -4.02
C PRO A 180 -38.83 22.69 -3.86
N PRO A 181 -38.49 23.08 -2.62
CA PRO A 181 -37.42 24.04 -2.40
C PRO A 181 -36.13 23.46 -2.96
N VAL A 182 -35.34 24.32 -3.61
CA VAL A 182 -33.97 23.99 -3.99
C VAL A 182 -33.20 23.76 -2.69
N LEU A 183 -32.77 22.51 -2.47
CA LEU A 183 -32.01 22.11 -1.30
C LEU A 183 -30.73 22.96 -1.21
N THR A 184 -30.51 23.59 -0.06
CA THR A 184 -29.29 24.33 0.20
C THR A 184 -28.14 23.37 0.52
N PRO A 185 -26.86 23.79 0.41
CA PRO A 185 -25.72 22.98 0.87
C PRO A 185 -25.81 22.55 2.33
N SER A 186 -26.49 23.34 3.18
CA SER A 186 -26.78 22.99 4.57
C SER A 186 -27.85 21.89 4.68
N ASP A 187 -28.82 21.84 3.79
CA ASP A 187 -29.80 20.75 3.69
C ASP A 187 -29.16 19.46 3.16
N LEU A 188 -28.19 19.57 2.23
CA LEU A 188 -27.37 18.44 1.76
C LEU A 188 -26.43 17.90 2.85
N ALA A 189 -25.89 18.76 3.71
CA ALA A 189 -25.09 18.35 4.88
C ALA A 189 -25.96 17.68 5.97
N LEU A 190 -27.21 18.13 6.14
CA LEU A 190 -28.20 17.48 7.00
C LEU A 190 -28.67 16.13 6.43
N LEU A 191 -28.78 15.98 5.11
CA LEU A 191 -29.07 14.71 4.43
C LEU A 191 -27.89 13.71 4.52
N HIS A 192 -26.65 14.19 4.56
CA HIS A 192 -25.45 13.34 4.73
C HIS A 192 -25.17 12.93 6.17
N ARG A 193 -25.76 13.60 7.18
CA ARG A 193 -25.89 13.04 8.53
C ARG A 193 -26.97 11.97 8.55
N LYS A 194 -26.74 10.86 7.84
CA LYS A 194 -27.52 9.63 8.05
C LYS A 194 -27.30 9.20 9.50
N LYS A 195 -28.35 9.29 10.33
CA LYS A 195 -28.38 8.50 11.56
C LYS A 195 -28.20 7.03 11.14
N PRO A 196 -27.26 6.27 11.73
CA PRO A 196 -27.20 4.84 11.48
C PRO A 196 -28.57 4.25 11.79
N GLN A 197 -29.13 3.49 10.83
CA GLN A 197 -30.36 2.73 11.06
C GLN A 197 -30.14 1.88 12.32
N PRO A 198 -31.13 1.81 13.24
CA PRO A 198 -31.05 0.90 14.36
C PRO A 198 -30.77 -0.50 13.83
N LEU A 199 -29.80 -1.19 14.44
CA LEU A 199 -29.41 -2.52 14.03
C LEU A 199 -30.58 -3.47 14.28
N ASP A 200 -30.94 -4.17 13.23
CA ASP A 200 -31.89 -5.27 13.35
C ASP A 200 -31.22 -6.44 14.09
N ASP A 201 -31.91 -7.02 15.06
CA ASP A 201 -31.50 -8.22 15.81
C ASP A 201 -31.09 -9.36 14.88
N PHE A 202 -31.72 -9.43 13.71
CA PHE A 202 -31.41 -10.36 12.64
C PHE A 202 -29.96 -10.25 12.15
N LEU A 203 -29.51 -9.03 11.85
CA LEU A 203 -28.16 -8.76 11.37
C LEU A 203 -27.12 -9.13 12.42
N LEU A 204 -27.39 -8.77 13.67
CA LEU A 204 -26.49 -9.01 14.79
C LEU A 204 -26.24 -10.51 15.00
N ARG A 205 -27.28 -11.34 14.89
CA ARG A 205 -27.16 -12.80 15.05
C ARG A 205 -26.44 -13.46 13.89
N GLU A 206 -26.63 -13.01 12.65
CA GLU A 206 -25.88 -13.59 11.52
C GLU A 206 -24.39 -13.26 11.61
N LEU A 207 -24.05 -12.04 12.04
CA LEU A 207 -22.67 -11.63 12.29
C LEU A 207 -22.01 -12.37 13.46
N GLN A 208 -22.80 -12.93 14.40
CA GLN A 208 -22.34 -13.67 15.58
C GLN A 208 -22.05 -15.16 15.33
N ARG A 209 -22.38 -15.71 14.15
CA ARG A 209 -22.06 -17.10 13.81
C ARG A 209 -20.56 -17.32 13.75
N SER A 210 -20.14 -18.52 14.12
CA SER A 210 -18.72 -18.92 14.18
C SER A 210 -18.08 -18.93 12.80
N ARG A 211 -16.82 -18.52 12.72
CA ARG A 211 -16.05 -18.49 11.48
C ARG A 211 -15.14 -19.71 11.42
N SER A 212 -14.98 -20.29 10.23
CA SER A 212 -14.02 -21.37 9.95
C SER A 212 -12.62 -20.84 9.58
N GLY A 213 -12.30 -19.60 9.94
CA GLY A 213 -11.03 -18.93 9.54
C GLY A 213 -11.03 -18.32 8.13
N SER A 214 -12.16 -18.38 7.42
CA SER A 214 -12.42 -17.65 6.16
C SER A 214 -13.50 -16.58 6.36
N MET A 215 -13.47 -15.55 5.52
CA MET A 215 -14.52 -14.53 5.46
C MET A 215 -15.85 -15.20 5.06
N ARG A 216 -16.99 -14.80 5.65
CA ARG A 216 -18.31 -15.23 5.17
C ARG A 216 -18.90 -14.24 4.17
N ASP A 217 -19.73 -14.77 3.28
CA ASP A 217 -20.51 -13.99 2.33
C ASP A 217 -21.51 -13.05 3.03
N ILE A 218 -21.96 -11.99 2.34
CA ILE A 218 -22.84 -10.95 2.88
C ILE A 218 -24.25 -10.90 2.28
N VAL A 219 -24.68 -11.76 1.32
CA VAL A 219 -25.99 -11.56 0.63
C VAL A 219 -27.15 -11.29 1.58
N GLU A 220 -27.26 -12.07 2.65
CA GLU A 220 -28.33 -11.97 3.66
C GLU A 220 -28.23 -10.70 4.52
N THR A 221 -27.11 -9.98 4.43
CA THR A 221 -26.73 -8.84 5.27
C THR A 221 -26.33 -7.60 4.48
N ILE A 222 -26.39 -7.62 3.13
CA ILE A 222 -25.97 -6.49 2.29
C ILE A 222 -26.78 -5.27 2.70
N ARG A 223 -26.07 -4.20 3.05
CA ARG A 223 -26.69 -2.93 3.40
C ARG A 223 -26.89 -2.06 2.17
N ARG A 224 -27.75 -1.05 2.28
CA ARG A 224 -28.14 -0.22 1.14
C ARG A 224 -26.95 0.52 0.51
N ASP A 225 -26.10 1.11 1.33
CA ASP A 225 -24.86 1.78 0.93
C ASP A 225 -23.90 0.82 0.21
N GLN A 226 -23.77 -0.42 0.70
CA GLN A 226 -23.02 -1.48 0.03
C GLN A 226 -23.67 -1.89 -1.31
N MET A 227 -25.01 -2.02 -1.36
CA MET A 227 -25.77 -2.35 -2.57
C MET A 227 -25.64 -1.26 -3.64
N ASP A 228 -25.56 0.00 -3.25
CA ASP A 228 -25.31 1.12 -4.17
C ASP A 228 -23.96 0.92 -4.89
N LEU A 229 -22.89 0.52 -4.17
CA LEU A 229 -21.58 0.23 -4.75
C LEU A 229 -21.56 -1.05 -5.60
N VAL A 230 -22.28 -2.10 -5.17
CA VAL A 230 -22.41 -3.34 -5.94
C VAL A 230 -23.05 -3.09 -7.30
N THR A 231 -24.07 -2.24 -7.33
CA THR A 231 -24.96 -2.07 -8.50
C THR A 231 -24.66 -0.83 -9.34
N ASP A 232 -23.53 -0.17 -9.09
CA ASP A 232 -23.10 1.03 -9.78
C ASP A 232 -22.57 0.72 -11.19
N SER A 233 -22.58 1.70 -12.09
CA SER A 233 -22.09 1.55 -13.47
C SER A 233 -20.63 1.10 -13.51
N PRO A 234 -20.21 0.25 -14.47
CA PRO A 234 -18.83 -0.15 -14.66
C PRO A 234 -18.01 0.80 -15.54
N ALA A 235 -18.43 2.04 -15.81
CA ALA A 235 -17.72 2.88 -16.77
C ALA A 235 -16.36 3.42 -16.28
N ASP A 236 -16.09 3.35 -14.97
CA ASP A 236 -14.96 4.07 -14.35
C ASP A 236 -14.12 3.19 -13.41
N ILE A 237 -13.00 3.74 -12.94
CA ILE A 237 -12.24 3.16 -11.82
C ILE A 237 -12.89 3.60 -10.51
N LEU A 238 -13.46 2.63 -9.81
CA LEU A 238 -14.06 2.81 -8.50
C LEU A 238 -13.08 2.38 -7.42
N VAL A 239 -12.63 3.33 -6.61
CA VAL A 239 -11.88 3.06 -5.38
C VAL A 239 -12.85 2.99 -4.21
N VAL A 240 -12.94 1.84 -3.55
CA VAL A 240 -13.72 1.65 -2.33
C VAL A 240 -12.77 1.68 -1.14
N GLN A 241 -12.69 2.84 -0.49
CA GLN A 241 -11.99 3.01 0.78
C GLN A 241 -12.91 2.51 1.90
N GLY A 242 -12.51 1.41 2.54
CA GLY A 242 -13.19 0.90 3.73
C GLY A 242 -12.24 0.86 4.92
N GLY A 243 -12.78 0.50 6.08
CA GLY A 243 -11.97 0.09 7.22
C GLY A 243 -12.25 -1.35 7.65
N PRO A 244 -11.73 -1.76 8.82
CA PRO A 244 -11.96 -3.11 9.32
C PRO A 244 -13.44 -3.42 9.51
N GLY A 245 -13.89 -4.57 8.98
CA GLY A 245 -15.24 -5.08 9.17
C GLY A 245 -16.36 -4.37 8.41
N THR A 246 -16.03 -3.48 7.46
CA THR A 246 -17.02 -2.76 6.63
C THR A 246 -17.54 -3.58 5.44
N GLY A 247 -16.95 -4.76 5.18
CA GLY A 247 -17.39 -5.67 4.11
C GLY A 247 -16.85 -5.37 2.71
N LYS A 248 -15.82 -4.51 2.58
CA LYS A 248 -15.15 -4.13 1.31
C LYS A 248 -14.95 -5.28 0.31
N SER A 249 -14.30 -6.36 0.74
CA SER A 249 -13.97 -7.51 -0.11
C SER A 249 -15.23 -8.23 -0.61
N ALA A 250 -16.25 -8.33 0.25
CA ALA A 250 -17.53 -8.93 -0.13
C ALA A 250 -18.29 -8.04 -1.12
N VAL A 251 -18.31 -6.72 -0.93
CA VAL A 251 -18.87 -5.76 -1.92
C VAL A 251 -18.24 -5.97 -3.30
N GLY A 252 -16.91 -6.14 -3.38
CA GLY A 252 -16.22 -6.43 -4.64
C GLY A 252 -16.70 -7.70 -5.35
N LEU A 253 -16.83 -8.82 -4.63
CA LEU A 253 -17.28 -10.09 -5.20
C LEU A 253 -18.76 -10.07 -5.63
N HIS A 254 -19.59 -9.35 -4.88
CA HIS A 254 -20.98 -9.12 -5.22
C HIS A 254 -21.11 -8.28 -6.47
N ARG A 255 -20.28 -7.24 -6.59
CA ARG A 255 -20.19 -6.41 -7.80
C ARG A 255 -19.82 -7.24 -9.02
N VAL A 256 -18.85 -8.16 -8.91
CA VAL A 256 -18.53 -9.11 -9.99
C VAL A 256 -19.78 -9.86 -10.45
N THR A 257 -20.54 -10.43 -9.51
CA THR A 257 -21.76 -11.18 -9.85
C THR A 257 -22.84 -10.30 -10.47
N TRP A 258 -23.00 -9.07 -9.97
CA TRP A 258 -23.93 -8.10 -10.55
C TRP A 258 -23.55 -7.75 -11.99
N LEU A 259 -22.27 -7.49 -12.25
CA LEU A 259 -21.76 -7.16 -13.58
C LEU A 259 -21.95 -8.30 -14.59
N VAL A 260 -21.71 -9.54 -14.18
CA VAL A 260 -21.92 -10.72 -15.04
C VAL A 260 -23.40 -10.92 -15.35
N ASN A 261 -24.27 -10.88 -14.32
CA ASN A 261 -25.70 -11.14 -14.48
C ASN A 261 -26.45 -10.05 -15.25
N ASN A 262 -25.88 -8.85 -15.37
CA ASN A 262 -26.46 -7.73 -16.11
C ASN A 262 -25.71 -7.47 -17.43
N ASP A 263 -25.02 -8.49 -17.96
CA ASP A 263 -24.35 -8.49 -19.28
C ASP A 263 -23.34 -7.35 -19.49
N HIS A 264 -22.75 -6.81 -18.42
CA HIS A 264 -21.67 -5.83 -18.53
C HIS A 264 -20.37 -6.49 -18.99
N PHE A 265 -20.07 -7.68 -18.45
CA PHE A 265 -18.88 -8.46 -18.82
C PHE A 265 -19.19 -9.96 -18.76
N LYS A 266 -18.46 -10.78 -19.52
CA LYS A 266 -18.48 -12.23 -19.33
C LYS A 266 -17.55 -12.59 -18.15
N ALA A 267 -17.88 -13.64 -17.40
CA ALA A 267 -17.14 -13.99 -16.20
C ALA A 267 -15.64 -14.25 -16.47
N GLN A 268 -15.33 -14.89 -17.61
CA GLN A 268 -13.96 -15.14 -18.08
C GLN A 268 -13.18 -13.86 -18.44
N ASP A 269 -13.86 -12.73 -18.64
CA ASP A 269 -13.24 -11.43 -18.93
C ASP A 269 -12.99 -10.64 -17.64
N ILE A 270 -13.25 -11.22 -16.47
CA ILE A 270 -13.03 -10.60 -15.16
C ILE A 270 -11.79 -11.22 -14.50
N LEU A 271 -10.94 -10.35 -13.94
CA LEU A 271 -9.78 -10.72 -13.12
C LEU A 271 -9.98 -10.23 -11.68
N VAL A 272 -9.91 -11.13 -10.71
CA VAL A 272 -9.86 -10.82 -9.28
C VAL A 272 -8.44 -11.02 -8.79
N VAL A 273 -7.84 -9.94 -8.27
CA VAL A 273 -6.48 -9.90 -7.75
C VAL A 273 -6.55 -9.85 -6.23
N GLY A 274 -5.95 -10.85 -5.59
CA GLY A 274 -5.96 -11.01 -4.14
C GLY A 274 -4.56 -11.02 -3.51
N PRO A 275 -4.44 -10.69 -2.20
CA PRO A 275 -3.15 -10.61 -1.51
C PRO A 275 -2.53 -11.99 -1.23
N HIS A 276 -3.33 -13.02 -0.95
CA HIS A 276 -2.86 -14.35 -0.54
C HIS A 276 -3.84 -15.48 -0.94
N GLU A 277 -3.36 -16.72 -0.88
CA GLU A 277 -4.10 -17.92 -1.33
C GLU A 277 -5.44 -18.14 -0.61
N ARG A 278 -5.50 -17.95 0.72
CA ARG A 278 -6.75 -18.07 1.49
C ARG A 278 -7.86 -17.12 1.04
N PHE A 279 -7.51 -15.95 0.50
CA PHE A 279 -8.50 -15.03 -0.07
C PHE A 279 -9.04 -15.61 -1.39
N LEU A 280 -8.19 -16.20 -2.23
CA LEU A 280 -8.62 -16.83 -3.48
C LEU A 280 -9.50 -18.06 -3.22
N GLU A 281 -9.20 -18.85 -2.18
CA GLU A 281 -10.08 -19.93 -1.72
C GLU A 281 -11.47 -19.38 -1.35
N TYR A 282 -11.52 -18.25 -0.63
CA TYR A 282 -12.76 -17.55 -0.32
C TYR A 282 -13.49 -17.08 -1.58
N VAL A 283 -12.79 -16.49 -2.56
CA VAL A 283 -13.38 -16.13 -3.86
C VAL A 283 -13.98 -17.35 -4.56
N GLY A 284 -13.25 -18.47 -4.55
CA GLY A 284 -13.67 -19.75 -5.14
C GLY A 284 -14.84 -20.42 -4.41
N GLN A 285 -15.09 -20.07 -3.15
CA GLN A 285 -16.28 -20.50 -2.41
C GLN A 285 -17.47 -19.56 -2.65
N VAL A 286 -17.26 -18.24 -2.59
CA VAL A 286 -18.35 -17.26 -2.63
C VAL A 286 -18.93 -17.07 -4.03
N LEU A 287 -18.11 -16.81 -5.05
CA LEU A 287 -18.63 -16.52 -6.39
C LEU A 287 -19.55 -17.64 -6.92
N PRO A 288 -19.21 -18.94 -6.77
CA PRO A 288 -20.13 -20.00 -7.15
C PRO A 288 -21.44 -19.97 -6.37
N THR A 289 -21.45 -19.69 -5.07
CA THR A 289 -22.71 -19.58 -4.31
C THR A 289 -23.57 -18.41 -4.79
N LEU A 290 -22.97 -17.34 -5.33
CA LEU A 290 -23.67 -16.21 -5.93
C LEU A 290 -24.16 -16.47 -7.36
N GLY A 291 -23.71 -17.56 -7.99
CA GLY A 291 -24.11 -17.97 -9.35
C GLY A 291 -23.12 -17.55 -10.43
N THR A 292 -21.93 -17.11 -10.05
CA THR A 292 -20.87 -16.71 -10.97
C THR A 292 -19.72 -17.71 -10.91
N ARG A 293 -19.37 -18.31 -12.05
CA ARG A 293 -18.23 -19.23 -12.19
C ARG A 293 -17.27 -18.74 -13.25
N ASN A 294 -16.13 -19.40 -13.38
CA ASN A 294 -15.14 -19.14 -14.44
C ASN A 294 -14.56 -17.71 -14.42
N VAL A 295 -14.48 -17.10 -13.24
CA VAL A 295 -13.76 -15.84 -13.01
C VAL A 295 -12.28 -16.14 -12.78
N ASN A 296 -11.40 -15.37 -13.39
CA ASN A 296 -9.96 -15.52 -13.16
C ASN A 296 -9.62 -14.92 -11.80
N ALA A 297 -9.10 -15.72 -10.87
CA ALA A 297 -8.66 -15.25 -9.56
C ALA A 297 -7.17 -15.57 -9.38
N VAL A 298 -6.35 -14.54 -9.15
CA VAL A 298 -4.88 -14.67 -9.11
C VAL A 298 -4.32 -13.91 -7.92
N GLN A 299 -3.29 -14.48 -7.28
CA GLN A 299 -2.56 -13.77 -6.23
C GLN A 299 -1.67 -12.71 -6.88
N VAL A 300 -1.54 -11.51 -6.28
CA VAL A 300 -0.71 -10.41 -6.81
C VAL A 300 0.68 -10.93 -7.26
N SER A 301 1.37 -11.69 -6.41
CA SER A 301 2.72 -12.21 -6.71
C SER A 301 2.81 -13.17 -7.90
N ARG A 302 1.69 -13.74 -8.35
CA ARG A 302 1.62 -14.67 -9.49
C ARG A 302 1.10 -14.02 -10.77
N LEU A 303 0.86 -12.71 -10.78
CA LEU A 303 0.42 -11.99 -11.99
C LEU A 303 1.49 -11.93 -13.07
N TRP A 304 2.77 -11.97 -12.69
CA TRP A 304 3.90 -11.84 -13.60
C TRP A 304 4.59 -13.18 -13.82
N ASP A 305 4.92 -13.47 -15.08
CA ASP A 305 5.51 -14.75 -15.47
C ASP A 305 6.95 -14.90 -15.00
N GLY A 306 7.18 -15.89 -14.14
CA GLY A 306 8.51 -16.38 -13.78
C GLY A 306 8.60 -16.87 -12.34
N GLU A 307 9.62 -17.69 -12.08
CA GLU A 307 9.91 -18.14 -10.72
C GLU A 307 10.63 -17.02 -9.96
N ILE A 308 10.22 -16.76 -8.72
CA ILE A 308 10.87 -15.80 -7.82
C ILE A 308 11.99 -16.55 -7.11
N ARG A 309 13.25 -16.21 -7.44
CA ARG A 309 14.44 -16.89 -6.91
C ARG A 309 15.32 -15.99 -6.06
N GLY A 310 15.15 -14.67 -6.18
CA GLY A 310 15.89 -13.68 -5.41
C GLY A 310 15.04 -12.98 -4.35
N THR A 311 15.72 -12.22 -3.50
CA THR A 311 15.11 -11.28 -2.56
C THR A 311 15.78 -9.92 -2.72
N ASP A 312 14.99 -8.84 -2.64
CA ASP A 312 15.52 -7.49 -2.69
C ASP A 312 15.83 -6.97 -1.29
N THR A 313 16.85 -6.12 -1.19
CA THR A 313 16.99 -5.26 -0.01
C THR A 313 15.80 -4.28 0.05
N PRO A 314 15.43 -3.77 1.23
CA PRO A 314 14.33 -2.80 1.34
C PRO A 314 14.48 -1.59 0.42
N ARG A 315 15.70 -1.08 0.27
CA ARG A 315 16.03 0.04 -0.64
C ARG A 315 15.88 -0.35 -2.12
N ALA A 316 16.46 -1.47 -2.55
CA ALA A 316 16.31 -1.94 -3.93
C ALA A 316 14.83 -2.12 -4.29
N ARG A 317 14.05 -2.72 -3.38
CA ARG A 317 12.61 -2.92 -3.55
C ARG A 317 11.86 -1.60 -3.71
N LEU A 318 12.15 -0.58 -2.90
CA LEU A 318 11.53 0.74 -3.02
C LEU A 318 11.78 1.34 -4.40
N VAL A 319 13.03 1.30 -4.88
CA VAL A 319 13.42 1.89 -6.16
C VAL A 319 12.82 1.12 -7.35
N LYS A 320 12.93 -0.22 -7.38
CA LYS A 320 12.40 -1.07 -8.46
C LYS A 320 10.89 -1.00 -8.60
N SER A 321 10.20 -0.68 -7.51
CA SER A 321 8.75 -0.68 -7.47
C SER A 321 8.13 0.71 -7.66
N ASP A 322 8.94 1.77 -7.60
CA ASP A 322 8.55 3.16 -7.90
C ASP A 322 8.40 3.39 -9.40
N ASP A 323 7.46 4.25 -9.82
CA ASP A 323 7.17 4.48 -11.24
C ASP A 323 8.30 5.19 -11.98
N ARG A 324 9.21 5.90 -11.27
CA ARG A 324 10.42 6.51 -11.85
C ARG A 324 11.28 5.49 -12.58
N ILE A 325 11.32 4.23 -12.12
CA ILE A 325 12.13 3.18 -12.77
C ILE A 325 11.69 2.96 -14.23
N ALA A 326 10.41 3.16 -14.56
CA ALA A 326 9.93 3.05 -15.94
C ALA A 326 10.66 4.03 -16.89
N GLY A 327 11.00 5.22 -16.40
CA GLY A 327 11.83 6.19 -17.12
C GLY A 327 13.26 5.69 -17.34
N VAL A 328 13.87 5.07 -16.32
CA VAL A 328 15.21 4.46 -16.42
C VAL A 328 15.20 3.30 -17.41
N LEU A 329 14.19 2.41 -17.35
CA LEU A 329 14.03 1.28 -18.26
C LEU A 329 13.82 1.74 -19.70
N ARG A 330 13.04 2.79 -19.92
CA ARG A 330 12.88 3.41 -21.25
C ARG A 330 14.21 3.94 -21.76
N ARG A 331 14.93 4.74 -20.96
CA ARG A 331 16.26 5.26 -21.36
C ARG A 331 17.26 4.14 -21.63
N ARG A 332 17.23 3.07 -20.84
CA ARG A 332 18.04 1.87 -21.08
C ARG A 332 17.76 1.26 -22.45
N VAL A 333 16.50 1.14 -22.86
CA VAL A 333 16.12 0.64 -24.18
C VAL A 333 16.55 1.62 -25.28
N GLU A 334 16.31 2.92 -25.11
CA GLU A 334 16.73 3.93 -26.10
C GLU A 334 18.25 4.02 -26.28
N HIS A 335 19.03 3.77 -25.23
CA HIS A 335 20.50 3.79 -25.24
C HIS A 335 21.11 2.70 -26.13
N GLU A 336 20.34 1.69 -26.55
CA GLU A 336 20.82 0.67 -27.49
C GLU A 336 21.02 1.21 -28.91
N CYS A 337 20.31 2.26 -29.31
CA CYS A 337 20.47 2.87 -30.62
C CYS A 337 21.77 3.69 -30.69
N ARG A 338 22.62 3.37 -31.66
CA ARG A 338 23.97 3.93 -31.88
C ARG A 338 24.09 4.57 -33.27
N PRO A 339 23.64 5.83 -33.45
CA PRO A 339 23.72 6.52 -34.73
C PRO A 339 25.14 6.60 -35.30
N GLU A 340 26.15 6.71 -34.45
CA GLU A 340 27.57 6.75 -34.81
C GLU A 340 28.04 5.46 -35.52
N ALA A 341 27.36 4.33 -35.31
CA ALA A 341 27.72 3.07 -35.94
C ALA A 341 27.43 3.06 -37.45
N ILE A 342 26.71 4.05 -37.99
CA ILE A 342 26.57 4.26 -39.43
C ILE A 342 27.95 4.49 -40.08
N ASP A 343 28.88 5.11 -39.37
CA ASP A 343 30.20 5.48 -39.88
C ASP A 343 31.00 4.24 -40.32
N GLU A 344 30.80 3.10 -39.65
CA GLU A 344 31.41 1.80 -39.98
C GLU A 344 31.00 1.26 -41.36
N PHE A 345 29.88 1.74 -41.92
CA PHE A 345 29.31 1.28 -43.18
C PHE A 345 29.38 2.31 -44.31
N THR A 346 29.84 3.53 -44.01
CA THR A 346 30.02 4.58 -45.01
C THR A 346 31.45 4.60 -45.53
N THR A 347 31.63 4.80 -46.83
CA THR A 347 32.97 4.96 -47.41
C THR A 347 33.45 6.40 -47.27
N THR A 348 34.68 6.59 -46.77
CA THR A 348 35.33 7.90 -46.74
C THR A 348 35.58 8.39 -48.17
N PRO A 349 35.09 9.58 -48.55
CA PRO A 349 35.20 10.07 -49.92
C PRO A 349 36.65 10.36 -50.31
N SER A 350 37.03 10.05 -51.55
CA SER A 350 38.38 10.28 -52.09
C SER A 350 38.67 11.75 -52.47
N TYR A 351 37.65 12.61 -52.42
CA TYR A 351 37.72 14.05 -52.76
C TYR A 351 37.23 14.91 -51.60
N LYS A 352 37.81 16.11 -51.45
CA LYS A 352 37.69 16.99 -50.28
C LYS A 352 36.25 17.47 -49.98
N ASP A 353 35.35 17.42 -50.97
CA ASP A 353 33.98 17.96 -50.88
C ASP A 353 32.87 16.89 -51.03
N ALA A 354 33.22 15.61 -51.23
CA ALA A 354 32.22 14.55 -51.36
C ALA A 354 31.70 14.14 -49.96
N LYS A 355 30.43 13.76 -49.87
CA LYS A 355 29.80 13.33 -48.61
C LYS A 355 30.00 11.83 -48.41
N PRO A 356 30.14 11.33 -47.17
CA PRO A 356 30.20 9.89 -46.92
C PRO A 356 28.89 9.21 -47.32
N GLU A 357 29.01 8.10 -48.04
CA GLU A 357 27.88 7.37 -48.64
C GLU A 357 27.92 5.90 -48.24
N LEU A 358 26.73 5.34 -48.01
CA LEU A 358 26.50 3.91 -47.86
C LEU A 358 26.30 3.29 -49.25
N ALA A 359 27.07 2.25 -49.58
CA ALA A 359 26.90 1.50 -50.82
C ALA A 359 26.25 0.13 -50.56
N ILE A 360 25.04 -0.08 -51.09
CA ILE A 360 24.32 -1.35 -51.02
C ILE A 360 24.21 -1.96 -52.42
N THR A 361 24.58 -3.23 -52.56
CA THR A 361 24.45 -3.95 -53.82
C THR A 361 23.10 -4.67 -53.90
N ALA A 362 22.28 -4.30 -54.88
CA ALA A 362 21.01 -4.93 -55.21
C ALA A 362 21.14 -5.67 -56.56
N GLY A 363 21.53 -6.94 -56.49
CA GLY A 363 21.85 -7.76 -57.66
C GLY A 363 23.09 -7.26 -58.40
N SER A 364 22.92 -6.56 -59.52
CA SER A 364 24.03 -6.00 -60.32
C SER A 364 24.14 -4.46 -60.24
N THR A 365 23.25 -3.83 -59.47
CA THR A 365 23.20 -2.37 -59.32
C THR A 365 23.70 -1.99 -57.92
N THR A 366 24.65 -1.06 -57.84
CA THR A 366 25.11 -0.49 -56.57
C THR A 366 24.33 0.81 -56.30
N LEU A 367 23.55 0.79 -55.23
CA LEU A 367 22.77 1.92 -54.74
C LEU A 367 23.61 2.69 -53.73
N ARG A 368 23.60 4.02 -53.79
CA ARG A 368 24.34 4.89 -52.87
C ARG A 368 23.39 5.82 -52.15
N ILE A 369 23.50 5.87 -50.83
CA ILE A 369 22.71 6.78 -49.99
C ILE A 369 23.66 7.62 -49.12
N PRO A 370 23.55 8.95 -49.14
CA PRO A 370 24.34 9.82 -48.27
C PRO A 370 24.06 9.55 -46.79
N ARG A 371 25.10 9.61 -45.95
CA ARG A 371 24.99 9.47 -44.49
C ARG A 371 23.94 10.38 -43.86
N SER A 372 23.87 11.63 -44.32
CA SER A 372 22.92 12.62 -43.80
C SER A 372 21.46 12.21 -44.02
N GLU A 373 21.17 11.52 -45.14
CA GLU A 373 19.81 11.03 -45.40
C GLU A 373 19.48 9.84 -44.50
N ILE A 374 20.43 8.92 -44.28
CA ILE A 374 20.24 7.78 -43.36
C ILE A 374 19.96 8.29 -41.95
N LEU A 375 20.70 9.30 -41.49
CA LEU A 375 20.46 9.93 -40.19
C LEU A 375 19.11 10.61 -40.10
N ALA A 376 18.64 11.26 -41.16
CA ALA A 376 17.32 11.88 -41.19
C ALA A 376 16.20 10.82 -41.07
N LEU A 377 16.30 9.72 -41.84
CA LEU A 377 15.35 8.60 -41.74
C LEU A 377 15.41 7.90 -40.38
N LEU A 378 16.61 7.81 -39.78
CA LEU A 378 16.78 7.27 -38.44
C LEU A 378 16.07 8.15 -37.42
N GLN A 379 16.26 9.47 -37.50
CA GLN A 379 15.64 10.42 -36.58
C GLN A 379 14.11 10.42 -36.72
N GLU A 380 13.60 10.41 -37.95
CA GLU A 380 12.16 10.28 -38.26
C GLU A 380 11.57 9.02 -37.59
N ALA A 381 12.24 7.88 -37.75
CA ALA A 381 11.78 6.64 -37.12
C ALA A 381 11.90 6.63 -35.59
N ARG A 382 12.90 7.34 -35.02
CA ARG A 382 13.08 7.45 -33.57
C ARG A 382 12.01 8.31 -32.91
N GLU A 383 11.62 9.40 -33.57
CA GLU A 383 10.60 10.35 -33.12
C GLU A 383 9.17 9.86 -33.35
N GLY A 384 8.99 8.82 -34.18
CA GLY A 384 7.70 8.19 -34.40
C GLY A 384 7.12 7.53 -33.15
N ASP A 385 5.84 7.18 -33.21
CA ASP A 385 5.15 6.44 -32.15
C ASP A 385 5.43 4.94 -32.21
N GLY A 386 5.25 4.26 -31.07
CA GLY A 386 5.29 2.80 -30.99
C GLY A 386 6.46 2.25 -30.17
N SER A 387 6.47 0.92 -30.06
CA SER A 387 7.53 0.19 -29.37
C SER A 387 8.87 0.33 -30.09
N TYR A 388 9.95 0.00 -29.39
CA TYR A 388 11.30 0.05 -29.94
C TYR A 388 11.46 -0.79 -31.22
N ARG A 389 10.88 -2.01 -31.26
CA ARG A 389 10.92 -2.88 -32.44
C ARG A 389 10.07 -2.34 -33.59
N GLU A 390 8.89 -1.78 -33.31
CA GLU A 390 8.06 -1.15 -34.34
C GLU A 390 8.77 0.04 -34.98
N ARG A 391 9.38 0.91 -34.18
CA ARG A 391 10.19 2.04 -34.68
C ARG A 391 11.41 1.57 -35.48
N ARG A 392 12.10 0.51 -35.02
CA ARG A 392 13.21 -0.11 -35.76
C ARG A 392 12.76 -0.70 -37.11
N ASP A 393 11.61 -1.36 -37.15
CA ASP A 393 11.05 -1.91 -38.39
C ASP A 393 10.54 -0.82 -39.32
N HIS A 394 10.03 0.29 -38.76
CA HIS A 394 9.70 1.49 -39.53
C HIS A 394 10.95 2.11 -40.16
N PHE A 395 12.05 2.27 -39.43
CA PHE A 395 13.34 2.70 -39.97
C PHE A 395 13.80 1.82 -41.13
N ARG A 396 13.68 0.49 -40.98
CA ARG A 396 13.98 -0.45 -42.05
C ARG A 396 13.10 -0.20 -43.29
N SER A 397 11.80 0.03 -43.10
CA SER A 397 10.89 0.33 -44.21
C SER A 397 11.29 1.62 -44.92
N LEU A 398 11.55 2.70 -44.17
CA LEU A 398 12.00 3.99 -44.71
C LEU A 398 13.28 3.86 -45.54
N LEU A 399 14.27 3.11 -45.04
CA LEU A 399 15.50 2.81 -45.76
C LEU A 399 15.25 2.03 -47.06
N VAL A 400 14.39 1.02 -47.02
CA VAL A 400 14.02 0.22 -48.21
C VAL A 400 13.30 1.10 -49.23
N ASP A 401 12.37 1.95 -48.79
CA ASP A 401 11.65 2.88 -49.66
C ASP A 401 12.60 3.87 -50.34
N ARG A 402 13.59 4.39 -49.61
CA ARG A 402 14.63 5.26 -50.18
C ARG A 402 15.54 4.52 -51.18
N LEU A 403 15.91 3.27 -50.89
CA LEU A 403 16.68 2.41 -51.80
C LEU A 403 15.89 2.09 -53.07
N LEU A 404 14.58 1.89 -52.97
CA LEU A 404 13.70 1.68 -54.12
C LEU A 404 13.62 2.91 -55.01
N GLN A 405 13.54 4.12 -54.42
CA GLN A 405 13.61 5.37 -55.17
C GLN A 405 14.94 5.52 -55.92
N GLU A 406 16.06 5.19 -55.27
CA GLU A 406 17.39 5.19 -55.90
C GLU A 406 17.51 4.14 -57.01
N LEU A 407 16.90 2.97 -56.83
CA LEU A 407 16.86 1.95 -57.87
C LEU A 407 15.98 2.36 -59.05
N ALA A 408 14.88 3.07 -58.79
CA ALA A 408 13.98 3.57 -59.83
C ALA A 408 14.66 4.64 -60.69
N SER A 409 15.54 5.46 -60.12
CA SER A 409 16.32 6.45 -60.87
C SER A 409 17.41 5.81 -61.73
N LEU A 410 18.12 4.79 -61.22
CA LEU A 410 19.24 4.15 -61.91
C LEU A 410 18.83 3.02 -62.88
N ALA A 411 17.76 2.28 -62.56
CA ALA A 411 17.32 1.10 -63.32
C ALA A 411 15.78 0.94 -63.31
N PRO A 412 15.03 1.81 -64.02
CA PRO A 412 13.56 1.85 -63.96
C PRO A 412 12.86 0.51 -64.23
N ARG A 413 13.33 -0.25 -65.24
CA ARG A 413 12.74 -1.56 -65.60
C ARG A 413 12.88 -2.62 -64.51
N ARG A 414 13.94 -2.54 -63.69
CA ARG A 414 14.20 -3.48 -62.59
C ARG A 414 13.40 -3.12 -61.35
N SER A 415 13.17 -1.82 -61.12
CA SER A 415 12.40 -1.31 -59.98
C SER A 415 10.93 -1.74 -59.98
N GLN A 416 10.38 -2.16 -61.13
CA GLN A 416 8.99 -2.60 -61.29
C GLN A 416 8.73 -4.07 -60.93
N GLY A 417 9.76 -4.84 -60.55
CA GLY A 417 9.58 -6.25 -60.20
C GLY A 417 8.96 -6.44 -58.81
N GLU A 418 7.92 -7.26 -58.67
CA GLU A 418 7.20 -7.48 -57.40
C GLU A 418 8.06 -8.06 -56.26
N THR A 419 9.20 -8.68 -56.56
CA THR A 419 10.09 -9.28 -55.55
C THR A 419 11.16 -8.33 -55.01
N ILE A 420 11.39 -7.19 -55.67
CA ILE A 420 12.58 -6.35 -55.40
C ILE A 420 12.58 -5.76 -53.98
N ARG A 421 11.40 -5.40 -53.45
CA ARG A 421 11.26 -4.95 -52.06
C ARG A 421 11.71 -6.04 -51.09
N ARG A 422 11.24 -7.28 -51.27
CA ARG A 422 11.62 -8.42 -50.42
C ARG A 422 13.11 -8.75 -50.54
N ASP A 423 13.69 -8.59 -51.73
CA ASP A 423 15.13 -8.81 -51.96
C ASP A 423 15.98 -7.76 -51.21
N LEU A 424 15.55 -6.49 -51.21
CA LEU A 424 16.19 -5.43 -50.43
C LEU A 424 16.01 -5.63 -48.93
N GLU A 425 14.80 -5.99 -48.48
CA GLU A 425 14.55 -6.32 -47.07
C GLU A 425 15.45 -7.46 -46.58
N ARG A 426 15.70 -8.48 -47.40
CA ARG A 426 16.58 -9.62 -47.07
C ARG A 426 18.06 -9.37 -47.34
N ASN A 427 18.44 -8.16 -47.77
CA ASN A 427 19.82 -7.83 -48.07
C ASN A 427 20.70 -7.90 -46.82
N ARG A 428 21.79 -8.68 -46.89
CA ARG A 428 22.70 -8.89 -45.76
C ARG A 428 23.44 -7.62 -45.32
N GLN A 429 23.77 -6.71 -46.23
CA GLN A 429 24.42 -5.43 -45.89
C GLN A 429 23.46 -4.54 -45.11
N LEU A 430 22.21 -4.42 -45.58
CA LEU A 430 21.17 -3.67 -44.89
C LEU A 430 20.86 -4.26 -43.51
N GLY A 431 20.71 -5.58 -43.41
CA GLY A 431 20.48 -6.26 -42.14
C GLY A 431 21.61 -6.04 -41.13
N ARG A 432 22.88 -6.06 -41.57
CA ARG A 432 24.04 -5.76 -40.71
C ARG A 432 24.07 -4.31 -40.25
N LEU A 433 23.77 -3.36 -41.13
CA LEU A 433 23.67 -1.95 -40.78
C LEU A 433 22.61 -1.75 -39.69
N ILE A 434 21.39 -2.26 -39.90
CA ILE A 434 20.29 -2.11 -38.94
C ILE A 434 20.65 -2.75 -37.60
N GLU A 435 21.22 -3.96 -37.60
CA GLU A 435 21.58 -4.64 -36.34
C GLU A 435 22.68 -3.93 -35.57
N ARG A 436 23.59 -3.25 -36.28
CA ARG A 436 24.71 -2.54 -35.66
C ARG A 436 24.32 -1.14 -35.17
N VAL A 437 23.48 -0.44 -35.91
CA VAL A 437 22.97 0.91 -35.59
C VAL A 437 21.83 0.84 -34.56
N TRP A 438 20.97 -0.16 -34.66
CA TRP A 438 19.75 -0.27 -33.86
C TRP A 438 19.52 -1.73 -33.39
N PRO A 439 20.40 -2.27 -32.52
CA PRO A 439 20.26 -3.62 -31.97
C PRO A 439 18.98 -3.77 -31.14
N SER A 440 18.39 -4.96 -31.12
CA SER A 440 17.18 -5.26 -30.34
C SER A 440 17.49 -6.25 -29.21
N PRO A 441 17.77 -5.79 -27.98
CA PRO A 441 18.01 -6.70 -26.86
C PRO A 441 16.73 -7.44 -26.45
N SER A 442 16.87 -8.56 -25.75
CA SER A 442 15.76 -9.12 -24.97
C SER A 442 15.56 -8.35 -23.66
N ALA A 443 14.35 -8.40 -23.09
CA ALA A 443 14.05 -7.76 -21.79
C ALA A 443 14.99 -8.24 -20.67
N ARG A 444 15.31 -9.54 -20.63
CA ARG A 444 16.23 -10.12 -19.63
C ARG A 444 17.66 -9.60 -19.79
N GLU A 445 18.14 -9.48 -21.02
CA GLU A 445 19.48 -8.94 -21.29
C GLU A 445 19.56 -7.45 -20.95
N ALA A 446 18.53 -6.68 -21.31
CA ALA A 446 18.44 -5.26 -21.01
C ALA A 446 18.48 -5.00 -19.50
N LEU A 447 17.68 -5.72 -18.71
CA LEU A 447 17.65 -5.57 -17.25
C LEU A 447 18.96 -6.05 -16.60
N ARG A 448 19.47 -7.22 -17.02
CA ARG A 448 20.71 -7.80 -16.49
C ARG A 448 21.91 -6.88 -16.71
N SER A 449 22.04 -6.31 -17.91
CA SER A 449 23.13 -5.37 -18.22
C SER A 449 22.97 -4.02 -17.54
N LEU A 450 21.74 -3.58 -17.28
CA LEU A 450 21.47 -2.35 -16.52
C LEU A 450 21.96 -2.48 -15.07
N TYR A 451 21.69 -3.61 -14.41
CA TYR A 451 22.11 -3.83 -13.02
C TYR A 451 23.59 -4.21 -12.85
N ASP A 452 24.22 -4.78 -13.88
CA ASP A 452 25.62 -5.21 -13.85
C ASP A 452 26.63 -4.09 -14.13
N SER A 453 26.22 -2.99 -14.79
CA SER A 453 27.12 -1.90 -15.15
C SER A 453 26.74 -0.60 -14.40
N PRO A 454 27.55 -0.19 -13.41
CA PRO A 454 27.37 1.08 -12.71
C PRO A 454 27.35 2.29 -13.66
N GLU A 455 28.19 2.30 -14.70
CA GLU A 455 28.26 3.40 -15.66
C GLU A 455 27.01 3.50 -16.51
N LEU A 456 26.48 2.35 -16.96
CA LEU A 456 25.24 2.30 -17.73
C LEU A 456 24.04 2.71 -16.87
N LEU A 457 24.00 2.24 -15.63
CA LEU A 457 22.96 2.60 -14.67
C LEU A 457 22.98 4.11 -14.41
N ARG A 458 24.15 4.70 -14.14
CA ARG A 458 24.31 6.15 -13.96
C ARG A 458 23.84 6.95 -15.17
N THR A 459 24.15 6.49 -16.38
CA THR A 459 23.74 7.14 -17.62
C THR A 459 22.22 7.07 -17.82
N CYS A 460 21.61 5.90 -17.58
CA CYS A 460 20.17 5.71 -17.77
C CYS A 460 19.34 6.37 -16.66
N ALA A 461 19.87 6.39 -15.44
CA ALA A 461 19.20 6.91 -14.25
C ALA A 461 19.50 8.38 -13.96
N ASP A 462 20.30 9.04 -14.80
CA ASP A 462 20.70 10.45 -14.64
C ASP A 462 19.48 11.36 -14.38
N SER A 463 19.52 12.16 -13.32
CA SER A 463 18.41 13.03 -12.91
C SER A 463 17.06 12.31 -12.62
N ILE A 464 17.03 10.97 -12.52
CA ILE A 464 15.86 10.18 -12.14
C ILE A 464 16.07 9.52 -10.77
N LEU A 465 17.21 8.87 -10.58
CA LEU A 465 17.59 8.20 -9.33
C LEU A 465 18.87 8.81 -8.77
N ASP A 466 18.96 8.91 -7.44
CA ASP A 466 20.19 9.36 -6.77
C ASP A 466 21.26 8.25 -6.74
N ALA A 467 22.46 8.59 -6.24
CA ALA A 467 23.58 7.66 -6.21
C ALA A 467 23.36 6.46 -5.27
N GLU A 468 22.64 6.65 -4.16
CA GLU A 468 22.34 5.56 -3.21
C GLU A 468 21.29 4.61 -3.80
N GLU A 469 20.29 5.15 -4.49
CA GLU A 469 19.29 4.39 -5.23
C GLU A 469 19.92 3.58 -6.37
N GLN A 470 20.88 4.16 -7.10
CA GLN A 470 21.64 3.47 -8.13
C GLN A 470 22.47 2.32 -7.55
N GLU A 471 23.21 2.56 -6.46
CA GLU A 471 23.98 1.51 -5.79
C GLU A 471 23.07 0.38 -5.27
N ALA A 472 21.88 0.71 -4.76
CA ALA A 472 20.91 -0.28 -4.30
C ALA A 472 20.39 -1.20 -5.42
N LEU A 473 20.39 -0.76 -6.67
CA LEU A 473 19.99 -1.57 -7.83
C LEU A 473 21.14 -2.42 -8.40
N HIS A 474 22.38 -2.02 -8.15
CA HIS A 474 23.55 -2.70 -8.70
C HIS A 474 23.64 -4.14 -8.18
N ARG A 475 23.80 -5.09 -9.11
CA ARG A 475 23.87 -6.52 -8.80
C ARG A 475 24.86 -7.21 -9.75
N PRO A 476 25.82 -8.01 -9.23
CA PRO A 476 26.73 -8.75 -10.08
C PRO A 476 25.99 -9.76 -10.94
N LYS A 477 26.39 -9.85 -12.21
CA LYS A 477 25.83 -10.77 -13.19
C LYS A 477 26.01 -12.24 -12.81
N ALA A 478 24.93 -13.03 -12.85
CA ALA A 478 25.03 -14.49 -12.72
C ALA A 478 25.72 -15.11 -13.95
N ASP A 479 26.31 -16.30 -13.85
CA ASP A 479 27.02 -16.94 -14.99
C ASP A 479 26.13 -17.13 -16.22
N LYS A 480 24.86 -17.47 -16.01
CA LYS A 480 23.86 -17.69 -17.07
C LYS A 480 22.59 -16.89 -16.80
N THR A 481 21.93 -16.42 -17.87
CA THR A 481 20.66 -15.66 -17.78
C THR A 481 19.54 -16.44 -17.06
N GLU A 482 19.54 -17.78 -17.18
CA GLU A 482 18.57 -18.67 -16.54
C GLU A 482 18.78 -18.85 -15.03
N ASN A 483 19.98 -18.50 -14.54
CA ASN A 483 20.36 -18.59 -13.12
C ASN A 483 20.24 -17.25 -12.39
N GLU A 484 19.85 -16.19 -13.11
CA GLU A 484 19.71 -14.87 -12.52
C GLU A 484 18.61 -14.91 -11.44
N PRO A 485 18.90 -14.44 -10.21
CA PRO A 485 17.97 -14.53 -9.09
C PRO A 485 16.93 -13.40 -9.16
N TRP A 486 16.05 -13.47 -10.16
CA TRP A 486 14.99 -12.47 -10.36
C TRP A 486 14.07 -12.41 -9.15
N THR A 487 13.83 -11.20 -8.68
CA THR A 487 12.87 -10.89 -7.61
C THR A 487 11.47 -10.64 -8.18
N LEU A 488 10.48 -10.47 -7.30
CA LEU A 488 9.12 -10.10 -7.73
C LEU A 488 9.11 -8.78 -8.50
N ASP A 489 9.77 -7.75 -7.97
CA ASP A 489 9.81 -6.41 -8.57
C ASP A 489 10.64 -6.40 -9.88
N ASP A 490 11.61 -7.29 -10.01
CA ASP A 490 12.30 -7.53 -11.30
C ASP A 490 11.34 -8.06 -12.37
N HIS A 491 10.41 -8.97 -12.02
CA HIS A 491 9.42 -9.48 -13.00
C HIS A 491 8.47 -8.40 -13.50
N VAL A 492 8.13 -7.43 -12.65
CA VAL A 492 7.35 -6.24 -13.05
C VAL A 492 8.15 -5.39 -14.03
N CYS A 493 9.44 -5.15 -13.74
CA CYS A 493 10.36 -4.44 -14.64
C CYS A 493 10.57 -5.16 -15.97
N LEU A 494 10.65 -6.50 -15.96
CA LEU A 494 10.78 -7.32 -17.17
C LEU A 494 9.54 -7.20 -18.06
N GLU A 495 8.33 -7.16 -17.48
CA GLU A 495 7.10 -6.92 -18.24
C GLU A 495 7.11 -5.50 -18.87
N GLU A 496 7.50 -4.47 -18.11
CA GLU A 496 7.67 -3.10 -18.64
C GLU A 496 8.64 -3.09 -19.84
N LEU A 497 9.78 -3.78 -19.73
CA LEU A 497 10.75 -3.88 -20.81
C LEU A 497 10.21 -4.63 -22.03
N ARG A 498 9.44 -5.72 -21.86
CA ARG A 498 8.80 -6.42 -22.98
C ARG A 498 7.83 -5.50 -23.71
N HIS A 499 7.07 -4.70 -22.96
CA HIS A 499 6.17 -3.71 -23.53
C HIS A 499 6.94 -2.61 -24.29
N LEU A 500 7.98 -2.02 -23.69
CA LEU A 500 8.79 -0.98 -24.33
C LEU A 500 9.53 -1.50 -25.59
N ILE A 501 10.05 -2.73 -25.53
CA ILE A 501 10.85 -3.32 -26.61
C ILE A 501 9.96 -3.80 -27.75
N ALA A 502 8.96 -4.62 -27.44
CA ALA A 502 8.22 -5.39 -28.43
C ALA A 502 6.74 -4.99 -28.55
N GLY A 503 6.25 -4.05 -27.74
CA GLY A 503 4.84 -3.71 -27.69
C GLY A 503 3.99 -4.79 -27.04
N GLU A 504 4.62 -5.81 -26.44
CA GLU A 504 3.91 -6.93 -25.80
C GLU A 504 3.05 -6.41 -24.65
N THR A 505 1.76 -6.72 -24.69
CA THR A 505 0.85 -6.47 -23.57
C THR A 505 0.30 -7.77 -23.03
N PRO A 506 0.14 -7.90 -21.70
CA PRO A 506 -0.49 -9.06 -21.09
C PRO A 506 -1.96 -9.21 -21.54
N GLN A 507 -2.56 -10.35 -21.19
CA GLN A 507 -4.00 -10.56 -21.40
C GLN A 507 -4.80 -9.42 -20.78
N ARG A 508 -5.73 -8.88 -21.58
CA ARG A 508 -6.62 -7.80 -21.18
C ARG A 508 -7.95 -8.37 -20.68
N TYR A 509 -8.47 -7.74 -19.64
CA TYR A 509 -9.72 -8.07 -18.96
C TYR A 509 -10.70 -6.91 -19.10
N GLY A 510 -11.98 -7.23 -19.25
CA GLY A 510 -13.05 -6.23 -19.25
C GLY A 510 -13.24 -5.59 -17.88
N HIS A 511 -13.04 -6.34 -16.80
CA HIS A 511 -13.09 -5.80 -15.44
C HIS A 511 -12.01 -6.38 -14.55
N ILE A 512 -11.40 -5.56 -13.70
CA ILE A 512 -10.43 -6.00 -12.69
C ILE A 512 -10.95 -5.64 -11.29
N VAL A 513 -10.94 -6.58 -10.36
CA VAL A 513 -11.10 -6.31 -8.94
C VAL A 513 -9.75 -6.46 -8.27
N ALA A 514 -9.25 -5.43 -7.60
CA ALA A 514 -8.00 -5.48 -6.86
C ALA A 514 -8.28 -5.29 -5.37
N ASP A 515 -8.12 -6.33 -4.56
CA ASP A 515 -8.25 -6.24 -3.10
C ASP A 515 -6.91 -5.94 -2.42
N GLU A 516 -6.98 -5.29 -1.25
CA GLU A 516 -5.82 -4.77 -0.50
C GLU A 516 -4.92 -3.86 -1.36
N ALA A 517 -5.54 -3.07 -2.23
CA ALA A 517 -4.85 -2.26 -3.23
C ALA A 517 -3.88 -1.21 -2.65
N GLN A 518 -4.01 -0.86 -1.38
CA GLN A 518 -3.08 0.03 -0.70
C GLN A 518 -1.65 -0.54 -0.60
N ASP A 519 -1.46 -1.84 -0.83
CA ASP A 519 -0.14 -2.48 -0.87
C ASP A 519 0.43 -2.62 -2.28
N LEU A 520 -0.35 -2.29 -3.32
CA LEU A 520 0.16 -2.28 -4.70
C LEU A 520 1.26 -1.23 -4.82
N THR A 521 2.34 -1.58 -5.48
CA THR A 521 3.41 -0.62 -5.78
C THR A 521 3.08 0.18 -7.05
N PRO A 522 3.68 1.37 -7.24
CA PRO A 522 3.45 2.17 -8.45
C PRO A 522 3.68 1.40 -9.76
N MET A 523 4.75 0.61 -9.85
CA MET A 523 5.03 -0.23 -11.02
C MET A 523 4.01 -1.37 -11.19
N GLN A 524 3.52 -1.96 -10.10
CA GLN A 524 2.46 -2.96 -10.16
C GLN A 524 1.13 -2.35 -10.64
N ALA A 525 0.79 -1.13 -10.19
CA ALA A 525 -0.38 -0.40 -10.66
C ALA A 525 -0.29 -0.11 -12.17
N ARG A 526 0.88 0.32 -12.67
CA ARG A 526 1.15 0.50 -14.12
C ARG A 526 0.96 -0.81 -14.90
N SER A 527 1.42 -1.93 -14.35
CA SER A 527 1.22 -3.24 -14.96
C SER A 527 -0.25 -3.67 -14.97
N LEU A 528 -0.97 -3.48 -13.87
CA LEU A 528 -2.41 -3.78 -13.79
C LEU A 528 -3.21 -2.94 -14.80
N ARG A 529 -2.85 -1.67 -14.98
CA ARG A 529 -3.46 -0.80 -15.98
C ARG A 529 -3.39 -1.38 -17.39
N ARG A 530 -2.25 -1.96 -17.78
CA ARG A 530 -2.06 -2.61 -19.10
C ARG A 530 -2.93 -3.86 -19.30
N ARG A 531 -3.45 -4.43 -18.22
CA ARG A 531 -4.36 -5.59 -18.22
C ARG A 531 -5.83 -5.19 -18.31
N ILE A 532 -6.17 -3.90 -18.33
CA ILE A 532 -7.54 -3.44 -18.55
C ILE A 532 -7.77 -3.28 -20.07
N ALA A 533 -8.91 -3.75 -20.58
CA ALA A 533 -9.35 -3.51 -21.95
C ALA A 533 -9.64 -2.01 -22.21
N VAL A 534 -9.76 -1.60 -23.47
CA VAL A 534 -9.93 -0.17 -23.84
C VAL A 534 -11.19 0.47 -23.21
N ASN A 535 -12.26 -0.30 -23.03
CA ASN A 535 -13.49 0.11 -22.34
C ASN A 535 -13.69 -0.69 -21.04
N GLY A 536 -12.59 -1.16 -20.45
CA GLY A 536 -12.63 -1.92 -19.23
C GLY A 536 -12.68 -1.03 -18.00
N SER A 537 -13.01 -1.62 -16.85
CA SER A 537 -13.04 -0.90 -15.58
C SER A 537 -12.39 -1.65 -14.45
N MET A 538 -12.26 -0.96 -13.31
CA MET A 538 -11.60 -1.53 -12.14
C MET A 538 -12.36 -1.19 -10.87
N THR A 539 -12.52 -2.18 -10.00
CA THR A 539 -12.95 -2.01 -8.61
C THR A 539 -11.76 -2.21 -7.70
N VAL A 540 -11.21 -1.11 -7.19
CA VAL A 540 -10.05 -1.07 -6.29
C VAL A 540 -10.57 -1.06 -4.86
N LEU A 541 -10.22 -2.06 -4.06
CA LEU A 541 -10.69 -2.21 -2.69
C LEU A 541 -9.49 -2.08 -1.74
N GLY A 542 -9.62 -1.27 -0.69
CA GLY A 542 -8.53 -1.13 0.26
C GLY A 542 -8.87 -0.35 1.51
N ASP A 543 -7.89 -0.33 2.40
CA ASP A 543 -7.89 0.51 3.60
C ASP A 543 -6.48 1.12 3.75
N LEU A 544 -6.35 2.41 3.46
CA LEU A 544 -5.09 3.13 3.62
C LEU A 544 -4.52 3.07 5.05
N ALA A 545 -5.33 2.86 6.10
CA ALA A 545 -4.81 2.63 7.46
C ALA A 545 -4.04 1.31 7.58
N GLN A 546 -4.37 0.32 6.74
CA GLN A 546 -3.76 -1.01 6.67
C GLN A 546 -2.67 -1.12 5.59
N ALA A 547 -2.08 0.00 5.16
CA ALA A 547 -0.97 0.03 4.20
C ALA A 547 0.31 -0.52 4.85
N THR A 548 0.72 -1.71 4.43
CA THR A 548 1.92 -2.41 4.93
C THR A 548 2.94 -2.67 3.83
N GLY A 549 2.63 -2.25 2.59
CA GLY A 549 3.53 -2.30 1.46
C GLY A 549 4.76 -1.38 1.60
N PRO A 550 5.73 -1.52 0.68
CA PRO A 550 6.94 -0.69 0.70
C PRO A 550 6.63 0.79 0.48
N HIS A 551 5.60 1.10 -0.32
CA HIS A 551 5.13 2.46 -0.55
C HIS A 551 3.97 2.76 0.39
N THR A 552 4.12 3.81 1.22
CA THR A 552 3.03 4.29 2.07
C THR A 552 2.30 5.42 1.34
N TYR A 553 1.01 5.21 1.09
CA TYR A 553 0.15 6.21 0.47
C TYR A 553 -0.57 7.04 1.53
N THR A 554 -0.58 8.36 1.35
CA THR A 554 -1.35 9.31 2.19
C THR A 554 -2.79 9.47 1.70
N GLY A 555 -3.06 9.07 0.46
CA GLY A 555 -4.35 9.15 -0.24
C GLY A 555 -4.34 8.27 -1.48
N TRP A 556 -5.49 8.13 -2.13
CA TRP A 556 -5.62 7.28 -3.32
C TRP A 556 -5.15 7.94 -4.62
N ASP A 557 -4.83 9.23 -4.61
CA ASP A 557 -4.57 10.01 -5.84
C ASP A 557 -3.46 9.43 -6.72
N ARG A 558 -2.33 9.05 -6.12
CA ARG A 558 -1.20 8.46 -6.85
C ARG A 558 -1.59 7.14 -7.51
N LEU A 559 -2.23 6.25 -6.76
CA LEU A 559 -2.68 4.96 -7.30
C LEU A 559 -3.80 5.12 -8.32
N GLY A 560 -4.81 5.95 -8.03
CA GLY A 560 -5.93 6.23 -8.94
C GLY A 560 -5.46 6.79 -10.28
N THR A 561 -4.49 7.71 -10.26
CA THR A 561 -3.88 8.26 -11.48
C THR A 561 -3.15 7.18 -12.28
N LEU A 562 -2.31 6.37 -11.62
CA LEU A 562 -1.57 5.30 -12.28
C LEU A 562 -2.48 4.21 -12.85
N LEU A 563 -3.66 4.01 -12.27
CA LEU A 563 -4.64 3.04 -12.71
C LEU A 563 -5.56 3.56 -13.83
N SER A 564 -5.71 4.88 -14.00
CA SER A 564 -6.71 5.50 -14.93
C SER A 564 -6.14 6.11 -16.21
N ASP A 565 -4.81 6.20 -16.37
CA ASP A 565 -4.09 6.96 -17.42
C ASP A 565 -4.40 8.47 -17.49
N HIS A 566 -5.64 8.94 -17.28
CA HIS A 566 -6.06 10.34 -17.47
C HIS A 566 -7.18 10.86 -16.53
N GLY A 567 -7.35 10.30 -15.33
CA GLY A 567 -8.02 11.00 -14.22
C GLY A 567 -9.50 10.67 -13.94
N ASP A 568 -10.13 9.82 -14.73
CA ASP A 568 -11.51 9.37 -14.44
C ASP A 568 -11.51 8.21 -13.43
N TRP A 569 -11.36 8.56 -12.16
CA TRP A 569 -11.52 7.64 -11.03
C TRP A 569 -12.24 8.36 -9.90
N ARG A 570 -12.95 7.60 -9.06
CA ARG A 570 -13.67 8.16 -7.91
C ARG A 570 -13.52 7.29 -6.69
N ILE A 571 -13.65 7.93 -5.52
CA ILE A 571 -13.62 7.27 -4.22
C ILE A 571 -15.05 7.12 -3.71
N ALA A 572 -15.36 5.93 -3.21
CA ALA A 572 -16.49 5.69 -2.35
C ALA A 572 -16.02 5.19 -0.99
N GLU A 573 -16.61 5.70 0.08
CA GLU A 573 -16.24 5.34 1.44
C GLU A 573 -17.25 4.40 2.09
N LEU A 574 -16.75 3.40 2.80
CA LEU A 574 -17.54 2.54 3.68
C LEU A 574 -17.15 2.82 5.15
N ASN A 575 -17.94 3.66 5.81
CA ASN A 575 -17.63 4.17 7.16
C ASN A 575 -18.31 3.41 8.29
N THR A 576 -19.09 2.37 8.00
CA THR A 576 -19.79 1.56 9.02
C THR A 576 -19.21 0.15 9.11
N SER A 577 -18.69 -0.20 10.28
CA SER A 577 -18.16 -1.54 10.56
C SER A 577 -19.23 -2.42 11.18
N TYR A 578 -19.58 -3.50 10.49
CA TYR A 578 -20.57 -4.47 10.96
C TYR A 578 -19.88 -5.66 11.64
N ARG A 579 -18.67 -6.00 11.23
CA ARG A 579 -18.01 -7.25 11.67
C ARG A 579 -17.13 -7.10 12.88
N VAL A 580 -16.49 -5.96 13.10
CA VAL A 580 -15.62 -5.74 14.27
C VAL A 580 -16.45 -5.13 15.41
N PRO A 581 -16.38 -5.64 16.66
CA PRO A 581 -17.12 -5.07 17.78
C PRO A 581 -16.70 -3.64 18.11
N ALA A 582 -17.63 -2.85 18.64
CA ALA A 582 -17.44 -1.47 19.07
C ALA A 582 -16.36 -1.33 20.14
N GLU A 583 -16.24 -2.28 21.05
CA GLU A 583 -15.23 -2.29 22.10
C GLU A 583 -13.82 -2.43 21.52
N ILE A 584 -13.65 -3.31 20.52
CA ILE A 584 -12.37 -3.48 19.81
C ILE A 584 -12.03 -2.21 19.03
N MET A 585 -12.99 -1.65 18.28
CA MET A 585 -12.77 -0.42 17.54
C MET A 585 -12.42 0.75 18.48
N THR A 586 -13.12 0.87 19.61
CA THR A 586 -12.82 1.90 20.61
C THR A 586 -11.40 1.76 21.17
N PHE A 587 -10.99 0.53 21.49
CA PHE A 587 -9.65 0.23 21.98
C PHE A 587 -8.56 0.59 20.96
N VAL A 588 -8.79 0.34 19.68
CA VAL A 588 -7.81 0.54 18.61
C VAL A 588 -7.84 1.98 18.04
N ALA A 589 -8.88 2.76 18.32
CA ALA A 589 -9.05 4.11 17.76
C ALA A 589 -7.86 5.07 17.97
N PRO A 590 -7.16 5.10 19.13
CA PRO A 590 -5.95 5.92 19.29
C PRO A 590 -4.84 5.55 18.30
N LEU A 591 -4.63 4.25 18.09
CA LEU A 591 -3.64 3.75 17.12
C LEU A 591 -4.04 4.11 15.69
N ALA A 592 -5.32 3.97 15.35
CA ALA A 592 -5.85 4.33 14.04
C ALA A 592 -5.62 5.82 13.72
N ARG A 593 -5.90 6.70 14.69
CA ARG A 593 -5.66 8.16 14.56
C ARG A 593 -4.17 8.50 14.42
N THR A 594 -3.30 7.71 15.03
CA THR A 594 -1.84 7.88 14.92
C THR A 594 -1.33 7.49 13.54
N ILE A 595 -1.79 6.35 12.99
CA ILE A 595 -1.28 5.83 11.71
C ILE A 595 -1.91 6.50 10.47
N ALA A 596 -3.15 6.97 10.58
CA ALA A 596 -3.90 7.55 9.48
C ALA A 596 -4.85 8.68 9.96
N PRO A 597 -4.30 9.85 10.35
CA PRO A 597 -5.07 10.92 10.96
C PRO A 597 -6.10 11.58 10.03
N SER A 598 -5.89 11.50 8.72
CA SER A 598 -6.76 12.10 7.69
C SER A 598 -7.94 11.22 7.29
N LEU A 599 -7.97 9.94 7.70
CA LEU A 599 -9.02 9.02 7.30
C LEU A 599 -10.18 9.00 8.31
N PRO A 600 -11.43 8.91 7.83
CA PRO A 600 -12.55 8.67 8.72
C PRO A 600 -12.39 7.32 9.43
N TYR A 601 -12.53 7.32 10.75
CA TYR A 601 -12.51 6.09 11.52
C TYR A 601 -13.87 5.39 11.44
N PRO A 602 -13.95 4.11 11.05
CA PRO A 602 -15.24 3.44 10.88
C PRO A 602 -15.99 3.34 12.20
N GLN A 603 -17.30 3.62 12.15
CA GLN A 603 -18.19 3.45 13.27
C GLN A 603 -18.64 1.99 13.35
N ALA A 604 -18.20 1.29 14.41
CA ALA A 604 -18.74 -0.01 14.72
C ALA A 604 -20.14 0.11 15.31
N VAL A 605 -21.05 -0.67 14.75
CA VAL A 605 -22.45 -0.70 15.17
C VAL A 605 -22.70 -1.83 16.14
N ARG A 606 -21.94 -2.92 16.07
CA ARG A 606 -22.15 -4.12 16.89
C ARG A 606 -21.38 -4.05 18.20
N GLU A 607 -22.03 -4.46 19.29
CA GLU A 607 -21.40 -4.66 20.60
C GLU A 607 -21.17 -6.15 20.87
N ALA A 608 -20.07 -6.48 21.54
CA ALA A 608 -19.76 -7.85 22.00
C ALA A 608 -19.76 -7.97 23.54
N GLY A 609 -19.89 -6.85 24.25
CA GLY A 609 -19.84 -6.75 25.71
C GLY A 609 -18.48 -6.28 26.21
N ALA A 610 -18.47 -5.68 27.41
CA ALA A 610 -17.29 -5.04 28.00
C ALA A 610 -16.08 -5.98 28.22
N ALA A 611 -16.28 -7.29 28.29
CA ALA A 611 -15.21 -8.28 28.45
C ALA A 611 -14.61 -8.80 27.12
N SER A 612 -15.08 -8.26 25.99
CA SER A 612 -14.60 -8.64 24.65
C SER A 612 -13.16 -8.19 24.37
N VAL A 613 -12.68 -7.14 25.03
CA VAL A 613 -11.28 -6.71 24.99
C VAL A 613 -10.63 -7.00 26.33
N ARG A 614 -9.52 -7.75 26.33
CA ARG A 614 -8.77 -8.10 27.54
C ARG A 614 -7.30 -7.82 27.34
N THR A 615 -6.73 -7.03 28.23
CA THR A 615 -5.28 -6.81 28.31
C THR A 615 -4.75 -7.57 29.52
N LEU A 616 -3.84 -8.52 29.28
CA LEU A 616 -3.30 -9.41 30.28
C LEU A 616 -1.77 -9.20 30.38
N PRO A 617 -1.27 -8.65 31.50
CA PRO A 617 0.16 -8.67 31.75
C PRO A 617 0.61 -10.12 31.96
N ALA A 618 1.76 -10.47 31.39
CA ALA A 618 2.40 -11.77 31.56
C ALA A 618 3.84 -11.59 32.05
N GLU A 619 4.35 -12.56 32.79
CA GLU A 619 5.77 -12.59 33.12
C GLU A 619 6.56 -13.16 31.93
N PRO A 620 7.78 -12.67 31.63
CA PRO A 620 8.54 -13.11 30.46
C PRO A 620 8.72 -14.63 30.34
N TRP A 621 8.77 -15.34 31.46
CA TRP A 621 8.93 -16.80 31.50
C TRP A 621 7.61 -17.58 31.44
N THR A 622 6.46 -16.95 31.72
CA THR A 622 5.13 -17.59 31.61
C THR A 622 4.45 -17.26 30.30
N LEU A 623 4.94 -16.29 29.52
CA LEU A 623 4.30 -15.80 28.30
C LEU A 623 3.82 -16.91 27.36
N LEU A 624 4.64 -17.94 27.11
CA LEU A 624 4.26 -19.07 26.25
C LEU A 624 3.15 -19.93 26.87
N ASP A 625 3.29 -20.28 28.15
CA ASP A 625 2.30 -21.09 28.88
C ASP A 625 0.98 -20.34 29.02
N ASP A 626 1.04 -19.04 29.32
CA ASP A 626 -0.12 -18.15 29.39
C ASP A 626 -0.80 -18.01 28.03
N THR A 627 -0.01 -17.91 26.94
CA THR A 627 -0.53 -17.87 25.57
C THR A 627 -1.27 -19.16 25.23
N VAL A 628 -0.69 -20.33 25.52
CA VAL A 628 -1.31 -21.64 25.30
C VAL A 628 -2.55 -21.80 26.18
N ALA A 629 -2.50 -21.36 27.44
CA ALA A 629 -3.63 -21.43 28.35
C ALA A 629 -4.81 -20.54 27.91
N GLN A 630 -4.54 -19.30 27.48
CA GLN A 630 -5.59 -18.43 26.93
C GLN A 630 -6.15 -18.98 25.62
N THR A 631 -5.30 -19.51 24.75
CA THR A 631 -5.73 -20.18 23.51
C THR A 631 -6.65 -21.36 23.83
N THR A 632 -6.22 -22.27 24.70
CA THR A 632 -6.99 -23.44 25.12
C THR A 632 -8.33 -23.07 25.76
N ARG A 633 -8.40 -21.95 26.49
CA ARG A 633 -9.66 -21.45 27.07
C ARG A 633 -10.67 -20.99 26.00
N LEU A 634 -10.17 -20.41 24.90
CA LEU A 634 -11.01 -19.92 23.81
C LEU A 634 -11.38 -21.04 22.85
N VAL A 635 -10.49 -22.02 22.68
CA VAL A 635 -10.69 -23.22 21.88
C VAL A 635 -11.77 -24.09 22.51
N GLY A 636 -12.87 -24.30 21.79
CA GLY A 636 -14.05 -25.01 22.30
C GLY A 636 -15.27 -24.11 22.51
N THR A 637 -15.12 -22.79 22.41
CA THR A 637 -16.28 -21.90 22.23
C THR A 637 -16.97 -22.22 20.90
N HIS A 638 -18.30 -22.18 20.90
CA HIS A 638 -19.11 -22.48 19.71
C HIS A 638 -20.25 -21.47 19.58
N ASP A 639 -20.84 -21.38 18.39
CA ASP A 639 -22.06 -20.61 18.14
C ASP A 639 -23.35 -21.41 18.39
N GLY A 640 -23.21 -22.65 18.89
CA GLY A 640 -24.30 -23.61 19.10
C GLY A 640 -24.25 -24.76 18.11
N HIS A 641 -23.56 -24.59 16.97
CA HIS A 641 -23.46 -25.61 15.92
C HIS A 641 -22.02 -25.92 15.52
N THR A 642 -21.13 -24.92 15.49
CA THR A 642 -19.74 -25.09 15.04
C THR A 642 -18.76 -24.36 15.96
N LEU A 643 -17.52 -24.87 16.01
CA LEU A 643 -16.44 -24.29 16.79
C LEU A 643 -16.05 -22.92 16.25
N ARG A 644 -15.68 -22.00 17.15
CA ARG A 644 -15.18 -20.66 16.83
C ARG A 644 -13.69 -20.70 16.53
N SER A 645 -13.26 -19.92 15.55
CA SER A 645 -11.85 -19.83 15.17
C SER A 645 -11.04 -18.95 16.13
N VAL A 646 -9.79 -19.35 16.37
CA VAL A 646 -8.86 -18.64 17.26
C VAL A 646 -7.57 -18.35 16.51
N ALA A 647 -7.17 -17.08 16.42
CA ALA A 647 -5.87 -16.69 15.92
C ALA A 647 -4.93 -16.27 17.05
N VAL A 648 -3.71 -16.77 17.02
CA VAL A 648 -2.60 -16.32 17.88
C VAL A 648 -1.61 -15.59 16.99
N ILE A 649 -1.48 -14.28 17.18
CA ILE A 649 -0.63 -13.40 16.38
C ILE A 649 0.61 -13.04 17.19
N VAL A 650 1.78 -13.36 16.64
CA VAL A 650 3.10 -13.11 17.26
C VAL A 650 3.96 -12.19 16.39
N PRO A 651 5.00 -11.54 16.95
CA PRO A 651 5.97 -10.78 16.16
C PRO A 651 6.72 -11.69 15.17
N ASP A 652 7.00 -11.19 13.97
CA ASP A 652 7.45 -12.04 12.85
C ASP A 652 8.78 -12.77 13.12
N ASP A 653 9.70 -12.18 13.91
CA ASP A 653 11.05 -12.73 14.15
C ASP A 653 11.21 -13.40 15.53
N SER A 654 10.12 -13.78 16.18
CA SER A 654 10.14 -14.15 17.61
C SER A 654 10.49 -15.62 17.90
N GLY A 655 10.49 -16.51 16.89
CA GLY A 655 10.57 -17.97 17.08
C GLY A 655 9.38 -18.58 17.83
N TRP A 656 8.46 -17.75 18.35
CA TRP A 656 7.30 -18.18 19.12
C TRP A 656 6.25 -18.89 18.28
N LEU A 657 6.19 -18.62 16.98
CA LEU A 657 5.26 -19.27 16.06
C LEU A 657 5.42 -20.81 16.14
N ASP A 658 6.65 -21.30 15.97
CA ASP A 658 6.94 -22.74 16.01
C ASP A 658 6.80 -23.32 17.42
N GLU A 659 7.19 -22.54 18.45
CA GLU A 659 7.10 -22.95 19.85
C GLU A 659 5.66 -23.15 20.31
N ILE A 660 4.79 -22.17 20.04
CA ILE A 660 3.37 -22.20 20.39
C ILE A 660 2.67 -23.33 19.63
N ASN A 661 2.92 -23.47 18.33
CA ASN A 661 2.38 -24.58 17.53
C ASN A 661 2.76 -25.93 18.12
N ARG A 662 4.03 -26.11 18.52
CA ARG A 662 4.50 -27.35 19.14
C ARG A 662 3.81 -27.62 20.47
N HIS A 663 3.68 -26.61 21.33
CA HIS A 663 3.00 -26.76 22.62
C HIS A 663 1.51 -27.06 22.47
N LEU A 664 0.81 -26.39 21.55
CA LEU A 664 -0.60 -26.67 21.25
C LEU A 664 -0.80 -28.11 20.75
N ASN A 665 0.10 -28.60 19.89
CA ASN A 665 0.06 -29.99 19.40
C ASN A 665 0.34 -31.03 20.50
N GLN A 666 1.10 -30.66 21.52
CA GLN A 666 1.42 -31.51 22.68
C GLN A 666 0.40 -31.40 23.82
N THR A 667 -0.53 -30.44 23.75
CA THR A 667 -1.49 -30.17 24.82
C THR A 667 -2.51 -31.30 24.92
N VAL A 668 -2.53 -31.96 26.07
CA VAL A 668 -3.46 -33.05 26.37
C VAL A 668 -4.87 -32.49 26.60
N GLY A 669 -5.87 -33.06 25.93
CA GLY A 669 -7.29 -32.70 26.11
C GLY A 669 -7.92 -31.88 24.99
N LEU A 670 -7.13 -31.40 24.01
CA LEU A 670 -7.66 -30.82 22.78
C LEU A 670 -8.04 -31.92 21.77
N THR A 671 -9.20 -31.79 21.12
CA THR A 671 -9.59 -32.63 19.98
C THR A 671 -8.88 -32.18 18.69
N ASP A 672 -8.91 -33.02 17.65
CA ASP A 672 -8.32 -32.65 16.35
C ASP A 672 -9.06 -31.46 15.70
N ASP A 673 -10.39 -31.42 15.80
CA ASP A 673 -11.20 -30.28 15.32
C ASP A 673 -10.89 -28.98 16.07
N GLN A 674 -10.66 -29.07 17.38
CA GLN A 674 -10.24 -27.93 18.20
C GLN A 674 -8.85 -27.42 17.82
N ARG A 675 -7.91 -28.31 17.49
CA ARG A 675 -6.59 -27.94 16.97
C ARG A 675 -6.72 -27.27 15.60
N ALA A 676 -7.56 -27.80 14.72
CA ALA A 676 -7.81 -27.24 13.40
C ALA A 676 -8.43 -25.83 13.45
N ALA A 677 -9.17 -25.51 14.52
CA ALA A 677 -9.76 -24.18 14.73
C ALA A 677 -8.74 -23.11 15.16
N VAL A 678 -7.48 -23.48 15.48
CA VAL A 678 -6.43 -22.55 15.89
C VAL A 678 -5.47 -22.25 14.74
N SER A 679 -5.18 -20.96 14.53
CA SER A 679 -4.14 -20.49 13.62
C SER A 679 -3.10 -19.67 14.38
N VAL A 680 -1.85 -20.13 14.42
CA VAL A 680 -0.72 -19.34 14.93
C VAL A 680 -0.02 -18.67 13.76
N LEU A 681 0.03 -17.34 13.76
CA LEU A 681 0.46 -16.52 12.63
C LEU A 681 1.49 -15.48 13.07
N ALA A 682 2.44 -15.20 12.17
CA ALA A 682 3.23 -13.98 12.25
C ALA A 682 2.32 -12.78 11.95
N ALA A 683 2.61 -11.61 12.53
CA ALA A 683 1.78 -10.42 12.35
C ALA A 683 1.61 -10.01 10.88
N THR A 684 2.61 -10.27 10.02
CA THR A 684 2.53 -10.02 8.56
C THR A 684 1.51 -10.92 7.85
N GLN A 685 1.23 -12.09 8.41
CA GLN A 685 0.32 -13.10 7.85
C GLN A 685 -1.13 -12.90 8.29
N ALA A 686 -1.40 -12.00 9.23
CA ALA A 686 -2.74 -11.74 9.75
C ALA A 686 -3.64 -10.98 8.76
N LYS A 687 -3.05 -10.33 7.74
CA LYS A 687 -3.77 -9.51 6.77
C LYS A 687 -4.72 -10.35 5.91
N GLY A 688 -5.87 -9.77 5.56
CA GLY A 688 -6.88 -10.39 4.69
C GLY A 688 -7.68 -11.56 5.30
N MET A 689 -7.52 -11.81 6.60
CA MET A 689 -8.22 -12.87 7.34
C MET A 689 -9.18 -12.32 8.40
N GLU A 690 -10.15 -13.12 8.87
CA GLU A 690 -11.03 -12.78 10.00
C GLU A 690 -11.17 -13.98 10.92
N TYR A 691 -11.12 -13.74 12.23
CA TYR A 691 -11.23 -14.76 13.27
C TYR A 691 -12.30 -14.37 14.29
N ASP A 692 -12.88 -15.35 14.98
CA ASP A 692 -13.79 -15.05 16.09
C ASP A 692 -12.98 -14.50 17.27
N HIS A 693 -11.93 -15.21 17.66
CA HIS A 693 -11.07 -14.79 18.76
C HIS A 693 -9.66 -14.50 18.25
N VAL A 694 -9.07 -13.39 18.68
CA VAL A 694 -7.68 -13.02 18.37
C VAL A 694 -6.91 -12.80 19.65
N LEU A 695 -5.73 -13.41 19.72
CA LEU A 695 -4.74 -13.29 20.77
C LEU A 695 -3.51 -12.60 20.18
N VAL A 696 -3.20 -11.36 20.58
CA VAL A 696 -1.99 -10.65 20.14
C VAL A 696 -0.94 -10.71 21.25
N VAL A 697 0.22 -11.28 20.92
CA VAL A 697 1.34 -11.48 21.85
C VAL A 697 2.41 -10.42 21.59
N GLU A 698 2.85 -9.74 22.65
CA GLU A 698 3.87 -8.67 22.63
C GLU A 698 3.62 -7.57 21.58
N PRO A 699 2.52 -6.81 21.70
CA PRO A 699 2.17 -5.75 20.76
C PRO A 699 3.26 -4.67 20.63
N ALA A 700 4.03 -4.41 21.70
CA ALA A 700 5.17 -3.48 21.67
C ALA A 700 6.25 -3.90 20.66
N THR A 701 6.56 -5.19 20.57
CA THR A 701 7.55 -5.72 19.64
C THR A 701 7.09 -5.59 18.19
N ILE A 702 5.79 -5.73 17.93
CA ILE A 702 5.19 -5.50 16.61
C ILE A 702 5.28 -4.00 16.24
N ALA A 703 4.90 -3.12 17.18
CA ALA A 703 4.90 -1.67 16.99
C ALA A 703 6.30 -1.07 16.77
N ASN A 704 7.35 -1.60 17.41
CA ASN A 704 8.71 -1.05 17.38
C ASN A 704 9.45 -1.21 16.03
N ARG A 705 8.78 -1.71 15.00
CA ARG A 705 9.30 -1.80 13.61
C ARG A 705 9.08 -0.51 12.80
N GLY A 706 8.86 0.62 13.48
CA GLY A 706 8.56 1.90 12.86
C GLY A 706 7.11 2.00 12.36
N PRO A 707 6.81 2.93 11.42
CA PRO A 707 5.45 3.19 10.95
C PRO A 707 4.71 1.97 10.39
N ALA A 708 5.43 1.09 9.67
CA ALA A 708 4.86 -0.16 9.16
C ALA A 708 4.44 -1.11 10.29
N GLY A 709 5.21 -1.18 11.38
CA GLY A 709 4.90 -1.99 12.56
C GLY A 709 3.62 -1.54 13.28
N LEU A 710 3.39 -0.24 13.39
CA LEU A 710 2.16 0.31 13.97
C LEU A 710 0.92 -0.07 13.13
N ARG A 711 1.02 0.01 11.80
CA ARG A 711 -0.06 -0.39 10.87
C ARG A 711 -0.30 -1.90 10.90
N GLN A 712 0.77 -2.68 11.01
CA GLN A 712 0.69 -4.13 11.17
C GLN A 712 0.03 -4.53 12.49
N LEU A 713 0.32 -3.83 13.58
CA LEU A 713 -0.38 -3.98 14.86
C LEU A 713 -1.87 -3.62 14.72
N TYR A 714 -2.19 -2.53 14.03
CA TYR A 714 -3.58 -2.14 13.75
C TYR A 714 -4.33 -3.24 12.97
N VAL A 715 -3.70 -3.83 11.95
CA VAL A 715 -4.25 -4.98 11.22
C VAL A 715 -4.51 -6.13 12.18
N ALA A 716 -3.53 -6.53 12.98
CA ALA A 716 -3.62 -7.66 13.91
C ALA A 716 -4.76 -7.49 14.93
N LEU A 717 -4.89 -6.32 15.56
CA LEU A 717 -5.91 -6.04 16.56
C LEU A 717 -7.33 -6.01 15.97
N THR A 718 -7.47 -5.73 14.68
CA THR A 718 -8.76 -5.57 14.00
C THR A 718 -9.25 -6.83 13.26
N ARG A 719 -8.54 -7.96 13.38
CA ARG A 719 -8.95 -9.24 12.79
C ARG A 719 -10.02 -10.00 13.57
N SER A 720 -10.40 -9.51 14.74
CA SER A 720 -11.35 -10.18 15.63
C SER A 720 -12.79 -9.77 15.39
N THR A 721 -13.69 -10.75 15.46
CA THR A 721 -15.13 -10.56 15.34
C THR A 721 -15.89 -10.94 16.61
N GLN A 722 -15.25 -11.49 17.64
CA GLN A 722 -15.89 -11.76 18.95
C GLN A 722 -15.10 -11.14 20.09
N SER A 723 -13.83 -11.55 20.26
CA SER A 723 -12.99 -11.03 21.34
C SER A 723 -11.53 -10.84 20.95
N LEU A 724 -10.90 -9.84 21.54
CA LEU A 724 -9.49 -9.54 21.44
C LEU A 724 -8.84 -9.71 22.80
N THR A 725 -7.80 -10.53 22.87
CA THR A 725 -6.97 -10.66 24.07
C THR A 725 -5.54 -10.26 23.72
N ILE A 726 -4.92 -9.45 24.56
CA ILE A 726 -3.57 -8.91 24.38
C ILE A 726 -2.73 -9.44 25.53
N LEU A 727 -1.70 -10.24 25.23
CA LEU A 727 -0.70 -10.65 26.20
C LEU A 727 0.56 -9.84 25.99
N HIS A 728 1.07 -9.26 27.07
CA HIS A 728 2.25 -8.41 27.01
C HIS A 728 3.08 -8.53 28.28
N THR A 729 4.40 -8.62 28.12
CA THR A 729 5.38 -8.50 29.21
C THR A 729 5.91 -7.09 29.29
N SER A 730 6.00 -6.40 28.15
CA SER A 730 6.36 -4.99 28.04
C SER A 730 5.11 -4.09 28.15
N PRO A 731 5.24 -2.82 28.56
CA PRO A 731 4.14 -1.87 28.50
C PRO A 731 3.52 -1.81 27.10
N LEU A 732 2.22 -1.54 27.03
CA LEU A 732 1.55 -1.35 25.74
C LEU A 732 2.15 -0.14 24.99
N PRO A 733 2.19 -0.18 23.64
CA PRO A 733 2.62 0.96 22.83
C PRO A 733 1.90 2.25 23.21
N GLN A 734 2.64 3.38 23.28
CA GLN A 734 2.07 4.71 23.57
C GLN A 734 0.90 5.08 22.63
N ALA A 735 1.01 4.69 21.35
CA ALA A 735 -0.04 4.88 20.35
C ALA A 735 -1.40 4.22 20.69
N LEU A 736 -1.44 3.27 21.64
CA LEU A 736 -2.68 2.68 22.16
C LEU A 736 -3.15 3.31 23.48
N THR A 737 -2.30 4.03 24.20
CA THR A 737 -2.57 4.53 25.55
C THR A 737 -2.76 6.05 25.64
N ASP A 738 -2.29 6.83 24.67
CA ASP A 738 -2.48 8.30 24.67
C ASP A 738 -3.95 8.69 24.43
N THR A 739 -4.58 9.19 25.50
CA THR A 739 -5.95 9.72 25.57
C THR A 739 -5.98 11.20 25.96
N THR A 740 -4.87 11.91 25.82
CA THR A 740 -4.74 13.34 26.13
C THR A 740 -5.23 14.21 24.98
N GLY A 741 -6.55 14.41 24.93
CA GLY A 741 -7.22 15.36 24.06
C GLY A 741 -8.49 15.98 24.67
N ILE A 742 -8.66 15.90 26.00
CA ILE A 742 -9.64 16.69 26.76
C ILE A 742 -8.88 17.29 27.95
N THR A 743 -8.56 18.59 27.87
CA THR A 743 -8.44 19.62 28.94
C THR A 743 -7.37 20.66 28.59
N GLU A 744 -7.72 21.93 28.80
CA GLU A 744 -7.01 23.18 28.51
C GLU A 744 -5.55 23.27 29.01
N PRO A 745 -4.70 24.13 28.39
CA PRO A 745 -3.27 24.19 28.64
C PRO A 745 -2.92 24.94 29.93
N GLY A 746 -2.33 24.21 30.89
CA GLY A 746 -1.58 24.77 32.04
C GLY A 746 -0.06 24.67 31.81
N PRO A 747 0.75 25.58 32.37
CA PRO A 747 2.10 25.85 31.90
C PRO A 747 3.10 24.75 32.27
N ALA A 748 4.05 24.54 31.36
CA ALA A 748 5.19 23.65 31.52
C ALA A 748 6.09 24.07 32.69
N GLU A 749 6.27 23.17 33.66
CA GLU A 749 7.41 23.21 34.55
C GLU A 749 8.50 22.27 34.03
N SER A 750 9.58 22.90 33.57
CA SER A 750 10.88 22.33 33.28
C SER A 750 11.57 21.87 34.57
N GLY A 751 11.93 20.59 34.66
CA GLY A 751 12.89 20.06 35.62
C GLY A 751 13.31 18.64 35.25
N PRO A 752 14.63 18.32 35.17
CA PRO A 752 15.08 16.97 34.85
C PRO A 752 14.85 16.07 36.08
N ARG A 753 13.98 15.07 35.96
CA ARG A 753 13.86 14.01 36.98
C ARG A 753 14.97 12.98 36.74
N THR A 754 15.99 13.01 37.59
CA THR A 754 16.96 11.93 37.79
C THR A 754 16.27 10.73 38.45
N ALA A 755 16.22 9.58 37.77
CA ALA A 755 15.73 8.31 38.32
C ALA A 755 16.45 7.11 37.63
N ASP A 756 17.79 7.07 37.69
CA ASP A 756 18.61 6.08 36.98
C ASP A 756 19.43 5.17 37.94
N SER A 757 18.99 4.96 39.19
CA SER A 757 19.82 4.33 40.24
C SER A 757 19.57 2.85 40.59
N ASP A 758 18.63 2.14 39.96
CA ASP A 758 18.24 0.78 40.45
C ASP A 758 18.59 -0.41 39.53
N ILE A 759 19.25 -0.17 38.38
CA ILE A 759 19.66 -1.25 37.47
C ILE A 759 21.16 -1.54 37.67
N PRO A 760 21.56 -2.77 38.07
CA PRO A 760 22.97 -3.10 38.28
C PRO A 760 23.72 -3.08 36.95
N GLU A 761 24.87 -2.41 36.90
CA GLU A 761 25.67 -2.29 35.68
C GLU A 761 26.12 -3.65 35.13
N ILE A 762 26.27 -3.75 33.81
CA ILE A 762 26.90 -4.90 33.16
C ILE A 762 28.32 -5.10 33.71
N GLY A 763 28.63 -6.32 34.15
CA GLY A 763 29.88 -6.65 34.83
C GLY A 763 29.79 -6.58 36.35
N THR A 764 28.65 -6.26 36.95
CA THR A 764 28.45 -6.28 38.42
C THR A 764 28.32 -7.71 38.92
N ASP A 765 29.05 -8.06 39.97
CA ASP A 765 28.92 -9.36 40.63
C ASP A 765 27.66 -9.41 41.50
N ILE A 766 26.86 -10.47 41.31
CA ILE A 766 25.62 -10.72 42.04
C ILE A 766 25.64 -12.15 42.52
N ARG A 767 25.60 -12.32 43.84
CA ARG A 767 25.36 -13.61 44.46
C ARG A 767 23.88 -13.91 44.39
N VAL A 768 23.51 -15.06 43.82
CA VAL A 768 22.11 -15.43 43.62
C VAL A 768 21.78 -16.80 44.18
N ARG A 769 20.50 -17.02 44.49
CA ARG A 769 19.93 -18.34 44.77
C ARG A 769 19.07 -18.78 43.60
N VAL A 770 19.34 -19.97 43.06
CA VAL A 770 18.51 -20.58 42.03
C VAL A 770 17.16 -20.95 42.63
N LEU A 771 16.07 -20.47 42.02
CA LEU A 771 14.71 -20.79 42.41
C LEU A 771 14.25 -22.00 41.60
N ASP A 772 14.04 -21.82 40.30
CA ASP A 772 13.46 -22.83 39.40
C ASP A 772 14.15 -22.82 38.02
N ARG A 773 13.97 -23.92 37.27
CA ARG A 773 14.47 -24.06 35.89
C ARG A 773 13.43 -23.57 34.89
N GLY A 774 13.83 -22.68 33.98
CA GLY A 774 13.03 -22.22 32.85
C GLY A 774 13.42 -22.88 31.52
N PRO A 775 12.64 -22.65 30.44
CA PRO A 775 12.93 -23.15 29.10
C PRO A 775 14.25 -22.60 28.54
N GLY A 776 14.89 -23.34 27.63
CA GLY A 776 16.10 -22.89 26.92
C GLY A 776 17.39 -22.80 27.76
N GLY A 777 17.50 -23.52 28.88
CA GLY A 777 18.72 -23.51 29.73
C GLY A 777 18.86 -22.27 30.63
N ARG A 778 17.76 -21.55 30.85
CA ARG A 778 17.65 -20.38 31.73
C ARG A 778 17.15 -20.80 33.12
N TYR A 779 17.55 -20.06 34.15
CA TYR A 779 17.19 -20.33 35.55
C TYR A 779 16.70 -19.05 36.21
N ARG A 780 15.57 -19.15 36.92
CA ARG A 780 15.08 -18.05 37.75
C ARG A 780 15.94 -17.97 38.99
N VAL A 781 16.42 -16.79 39.32
CA VAL A 781 17.29 -16.62 40.49
C VAL A 781 16.86 -15.41 41.33
N LYS A 782 17.10 -15.48 42.63
CA LYS A 782 16.90 -14.38 43.57
C LYS A 782 18.24 -13.81 43.99
N ALA A 783 18.42 -12.50 43.88
CA ALA A 783 19.58 -11.81 44.44
C ALA A 783 19.68 -12.05 45.95
N LEU A 784 20.88 -12.44 46.39
CA LEU A 784 21.27 -12.53 47.79
C LEU A 784 22.13 -11.32 48.19
N SER A 785 22.99 -10.84 47.31
CA SER A 785 23.81 -9.62 47.50
C SER A 785 24.48 -9.21 46.18
N PRO A 786 24.45 -7.91 45.79
CA PRO A 786 23.61 -6.84 46.35
C PRO A 786 22.12 -7.12 46.13
N VAL A 787 21.22 -6.43 46.85
CA VAL A 787 19.78 -6.50 46.59
C VAL A 787 19.51 -5.80 45.26
N VAL A 788 18.79 -6.48 44.36
CA VAL A 788 18.42 -5.97 43.03
C VAL A 788 16.92 -6.15 42.89
N GLU A 789 16.22 -5.06 42.56
CA GLU A 789 14.76 -5.06 42.41
C GLU A 789 14.30 -5.49 41.00
N VAL A 790 15.20 -5.41 40.01
CA VAL A 790 14.96 -5.88 38.64
C VAL A 790 15.00 -7.42 38.59
N PRO A 791 14.10 -8.08 37.82
CA PRO A 791 14.14 -9.53 37.63
C PRO A 791 15.50 -10.03 37.12
N LEU A 792 15.97 -11.17 37.65
CA LEU A 792 17.26 -11.77 37.33
C LEU A 792 17.09 -13.15 36.68
N ILE A 793 17.71 -13.36 35.52
CA ILE A 793 17.71 -14.63 34.80
C ILE A 793 19.13 -15.14 34.64
N LEU A 794 19.43 -16.31 35.21
CA LEU A 794 20.72 -16.97 35.01
C LEU A 794 20.70 -17.81 33.72
N THR A 795 21.62 -17.53 32.80
CA THR A 795 21.90 -18.38 31.65
C THR A 795 23.07 -19.31 31.94
N VAL A 796 22.97 -20.57 31.51
CA VAL A 796 24.03 -21.56 31.66
C VAL A 796 24.46 -22.03 30.27
N ARG A 797 25.77 -22.05 30.02
CA ARG A 797 26.33 -22.42 28.72
C ARG A 797 25.91 -23.84 28.34
N HIS A 798 25.66 -24.04 27.04
CA HIS A 798 25.38 -25.36 26.49
C HIS A 798 26.52 -26.34 26.83
N GLY A 799 26.20 -27.42 27.56
CA GLY A 799 27.16 -28.43 28.02
C GLY A 799 27.71 -28.25 29.44
N ALA A 800 27.44 -27.12 30.11
CA ALA A 800 27.77 -26.96 31.52
C ALA A 800 26.75 -27.68 32.43
N VAL A 801 27.19 -28.07 33.63
CA VAL A 801 26.34 -28.81 34.58
C VAL A 801 25.16 -27.91 35.02
N PRO A 802 23.90 -28.36 34.85
CA PRO A 802 22.73 -27.57 35.21
C PRO A 802 22.69 -27.32 36.72
N PRO A 803 22.56 -26.07 37.18
CA PRO A 803 22.48 -25.76 38.60
C PRO A 803 21.17 -26.30 39.20
N ARG A 804 21.27 -26.80 40.45
CA ARG A 804 20.13 -27.34 41.18
C ARG A 804 19.28 -26.20 41.78
N PRO A 805 17.94 -26.31 41.81
CA PRO A 805 17.09 -25.46 42.65
C PRO A 805 17.64 -25.36 44.08
N GLY A 806 17.70 -24.14 44.62
CA GLY A 806 18.27 -23.81 45.91
C GLY A 806 19.79 -23.57 45.93
N ALA A 807 20.52 -23.87 44.84
CA ALA A 807 21.96 -23.62 44.76
C ALA A 807 22.27 -22.12 44.87
N ARG A 808 23.33 -21.79 45.60
CA ARG A 808 23.86 -20.42 45.68
C ARG A 808 25.03 -20.30 44.72
N LEU A 809 24.96 -19.33 43.83
CA LEU A 809 25.95 -19.11 42.78
C LEU A 809 26.44 -17.67 42.83
N ASP A 810 27.74 -17.48 42.63
CA ASP A 810 28.31 -16.19 42.33
C ASP A 810 28.21 -16.00 40.81
N CYS A 811 27.42 -15.02 40.39
CA CYS A 811 27.14 -14.70 39.00
C CYS A 811 27.46 -13.24 38.75
N TRP A 812 27.29 -12.80 37.52
CA TRP A 812 27.38 -11.38 37.20
C TRP A 812 26.46 -10.98 36.08
N VAL A 813 26.15 -9.68 36.02
CA VAL A 813 25.28 -9.08 35.00
C VAL A 813 25.95 -9.12 33.64
N PHE A 814 25.55 -10.08 32.82
CA PHE A 814 26.02 -10.25 31.46
C PHE A 814 25.37 -9.27 30.48
N ALA A 815 24.07 -9.02 30.65
CA ALA A 815 23.30 -8.17 29.76
C ALA A 815 22.08 -7.57 30.46
N HIS A 816 21.59 -6.48 29.90
CA HIS A 816 20.24 -5.97 30.16
C HIS A 816 19.34 -6.35 28.98
N GLU A 817 18.21 -6.97 29.28
CA GLU A 817 17.06 -7.07 28.37
C GLU A 817 15.97 -6.12 28.88
N THR A 818 14.97 -5.80 28.04
CA THR A 818 14.00 -4.72 28.27
C THR A 818 13.41 -4.69 29.69
N ASN A 819 13.18 -5.85 30.31
CA ASN A 819 12.55 -5.96 31.64
C ASN A 819 13.34 -6.84 32.65
N HIS A 820 14.57 -7.28 32.34
CA HIS A 820 15.34 -8.13 33.26
C HIS A 820 16.85 -8.08 33.01
N CYS A 821 17.64 -8.43 34.01
CA CYS A 821 19.07 -8.62 33.87
C CYS A 821 19.42 -10.09 33.63
N VAL A 822 20.21 -10.34 32.59
CA VAL A 822 20.75 -11.66 32.30
C VAL A 822 22.04 -11.83 33.09
N LEU A 823 22.13 -12.90 33.86
CA LEU A 823 23.28 -13.30 34.63
C LEU A 823 23.99 -14.49 33.99
N THR A 824 25.30 -14.55 34.21
CA THR A 824 26.11 -15.72 33.83
C THR A 824 27.12 -16.08 34.93
N THR A 825 27.52 -17.34 34.95
CA THR A 825 28.65 -17.84 35.76
C THR A 825 29.96 -17.91 34.95
N ASP A 826 29.92 -17.66 33.64
CA ASP A 826 31.09 -17.68 32.76
C ASP A 826 31.96 -16.42 32.97
N GLN A 827 33.28 -16.57 33.07
CA GLN A 827 34.19 -15.43 33.26
C GLN A 827 34.65 -14.76 31.95
N ARG A 828 34.21 -15.25 30.79
CA ARG A 828 34.59 -14.72 29.48
C ARG A 828 34.10 -13.28 29.30
N GLY A 829 35.02 -12.39 28.88
CA GLY A 829 34.71 -10.98 28.63
C GLY A 829 35.16 -9.99 29.70
N ARG A 830 35.68 -10.50 30.84
CA ARG A 830 36.07 -9.73 32.02
C ARG A 830 37.57 -9.55 32.20
N GLN A 831 38.40 -9.97 31.24
CA GLN A 831 39.84 -9.72 31.32
C GLN A 831 40.12 -8.22 31.18
N PRO A 832 41.13 -7.69 31.90
CA PRO A 832 41.54 -6.32 31.71
C PRO A 832 42.14 -6.14 30.31
N ILE A 833 42.05 -4.92 29.78
CA ILE A 833 42.75 -4.55 28.54
C ILE A 833 44.24 -4.82 28.72
N SER A 834 44.84 -5.64 27.84
CA SER A 834 46.26 -5.98 27.95
C SER A 834 47.15 -4.76 27.66
N PRO A 835 48.40 -4.70 28.19
CA PRO A 835 49.30 -3.56 27.95
C PRO A 835 49.52 -3.27 26.45
N ARG A 836 49.65 -4.33 25.64
CA ARG A 836 49.78 -4.22 24.18
C ARG A 836 48.54 -3.63 23.50
N MET A 837 47.35 -3.96 24.00
CA MET A 837 46.10 -3.40 23.47
C MET A 837 45.86 -1.98 24.00
N ALA A 838 46.32 -1.67 25.21
CA ALA A 838 46.17 -0.36 25.81
C ALA A 838 46.88 0.72 24.98
N GLU A 839 48.09 0.45 24.48
CA GLU A 839 48.80 1.38 23.57
C GLU A 839 48.03 1.61 22.25
N ARG A 840 47.48 0.55 21.66
CA ARG A 840 46.66 0.64 20.42
C ARG A 840 45.38 1.43 20.65
N TYR A 841 44.73 1.22 21.78
CA TYR A 841 43.49 1.92 22.14
C TYR A 841 43.73 3.38 22.48
N MET A 842 44.82 3.72 23.15
CA MET A 842 45.18 5.13 23.35
C MET A 842 45.34 5.86 22.01
N ALA A 843 46.02 5.24 21.04
CA ALA A 843 46.19 5.82 19.71
C ALA A 843 44.84 5.93 18.96
N ALA A 844 43.93 4.97 19.13
CA ALA A 844 42.60 4.99 18.53
C ALA A 844 41.68 6.05 19.14
N LEU A 845 41.72 6.27 20.45
CA LEU A 845 40.82 7.18 21.18
C LEU A 845 41.05 8.66 20.83
N ASN A 846 42.23 9.03 20.33
CA ASN A 846 42.55 10.41 19.98
C ASN A 846 42.33 10.77 18.49
N VAL A 847 42.11 9.77 17.63
CA VAL A 847 42.18 9.96 16.18
C VAL A 847 41.15 10.96 15.65
N LEU A 848 39.93 10.95 16.21
CA LEU A 848 38.86 11.87 15.80
C LEU A 848 39.15 13.32 16.22
N ALA A 849 39.85 13.52 17.34
CA ALA A 849 40.28 14.85 17.78
C ALA A 849 41.44 15.38 16.91
N GLU A 850 42.42 14.52 16.58
CA GLU A 850 43.54 14.88 15.70
C GLU A 850 43.07 15.25 14.28
N LEU A 851 42.03 14.57 13.77
CA LEU A 851 41.45 14.86 12.46
C LEU A 851 40.57 16.12 12.43
N THR A 852 40.22 16.68 13.58
CA THR A 852 39.42 17.91 13.70
C THR A 852 40.22 19.12 14.14
N ASP A 853 41.52 18.96 14.31
CA ASP A 853 42.46 20.03 14.64
C ASP A 853 43.00 20.68 13.35
N ASP A 854 42.74 21.97 13.17
CA ASP A 854 43.12 22.70 11.96
C ASP A 854 44.64 22.99 11.88
N ASP A 855 45.37 22.87 13.01
CA ASP A 855 46.81 23.16 13.11
C ASP A 855 47.71 21.92 12.91
N THR A 856 47.13 20.73 12.79
CA THR A 856 47.87 19.46 12.73
C THR A 856 47.59 18.71 11.42
N PRO A 857 48.60 18.33 10.61
CA PRO A 857 48.37 17.52 9.41
C PRO A 857 47.79 16.16 9.80
N ALA A 858 46.87 15.64 8.98
CA ALA A 858 46.20 14.38 9.24
C ALA A 858 47.21 13.25 9.50
N PRO A 859 47.04 12.45 10.57
CA PRO A 859 48.01 11.44 10.96
C PRO A 859 48.15 10.38 9.88
N GLU A 860 49.39 10.02 9.50
CA GLU A 860 49.69 9.01 8.46
C GLU A 860 48.99 7.67 8.74
N ASN A 861 48.79 7.31 10.02
CA ASN A 861 48.12 6.08 10.44
C ASN A 861 46.64 6.29 10.85
N GLY A 862 46.00 7.38 10.44
CA GLY A 862 44.64 7.76 10.86
C GLY A 862 43.59 6.69 10.55
N ARG A 863 43.69 6.05 9.38
CA ARG A 863 42.76 4.99 8.95
C ARG A 863 42.86 3.71 9.79
N GLU A 864 44.07 3.34 10.21
CA GLU A 864 44.29 2.21 11.10
C GLU A 864 43.71 2.49 12.49
N ARG A 865 43.95 3.69 13.03
CA ARG A 865 43.43 4.13 14.32
C ARG A 865 41.90 4.22 14.35
N LEU A 866 41.26 4.68 13.27
CA LEU A 866 39.79 4.67 13.13
C LEU A 866 39.21 3.26 13.05
N SER A 867 39.91 2.35 12.37
CA SER A 867 39.52 0.94 12.30
C SER A 867 39.59 0.27 13.68
N GLU A 868 40.59 0.62 14.49
CA GLU A 868 40.68 0.19 15.88
C GLU A 868 39.56 0.76 16.75
N LEU A 869 39.21 2.05 16.59
CA LEU A 869 38.10 2.68 17.32
C LEU A 869 36.75 2.03 17.00
N LYS A 870 36.48 1.76 15.72
CA LYS A 870 35.35 0.94 15.26
C LYS A 870 35.40 -0.48 15.86
N GLY A 871 36.59 -1.06 15.94
CA GLY A 871 36.84 -2.37 16.55
C GLY A 871 36.48 -2.40 18.04
N MET A 872 36.79 -1.34 18.78
CA MET A 872 36.42 -1.18 20.20
C MET A 872 34.88 -1.17 20.37
N ALA A 873 34.15 -0.40 19.56
CA ALA A 873 32.69 -0.37 19.60
C ALA A 873 32.06 -1.72 19.24
N ASN A 874 32.50 -2.34 18.15
CA ASN A 874 31.99 -3.64 17.70
C ASN A 874 32.22 -4.76 18.71
N ARG A 875 33.37 -4.74 19.41
CA ARG A 875 33.69 -5.70 20.46
C ARG A 875 32.68 -5.67 21.60
N VAL A 876 32.26 -4.47 22.01
CA VAL A 876 31.23 -4.31 23.05
C VAL A 876 29.86 -4.73 22.53
N LEU A 877 29.53 -4.41 21.28
CA LEU A 877 28.27 -4.81 20.63
C LEU A 877 28.15 -6.33 20.44
N ARG A 878 29.24 -7.02 20.08
CA ARG A 878 29.27 -8.47 19.80
C ARG A 878 29.56 -9.32 21.04
N ARG A 879 30.15 -8.74 22.09
CA ARG A 879 30.50 -9.41 23.36
C ARG A 879 31.39 -10.66 23.15
N ASP A 880 32.27 -10.62 22.17
CA ASP A 880 32.99 -11.78 21.63
C ASP A 880 34.46 -11.92 22.09
N GLN A 881 35.08 -10.84 22.56
CA GLN A 881 36.48 -10.80 23.03
C GLN A 881 36.62 -10.88 24.56
N ALA A 882 37.82 -11.17 25.04
CA ALA A 882 38.04 -11.40 26.48
C ALA A 882 37.94 -10.15 27.35
N ASP A 883 38.03 -8.95 26.79
CA ASP A 883 38.15 -7.66 27.49
C ASP A 883 36.98 -6.69 27.25
N TRP A 884 35.89 -7.15 26.61
CA TRP A 884 34.80 -6.26 26.18
C TRP A 884 34.14 -5.49 27.33
N VAL A 885 34.09 -6.06 28.55
CA VAL A 885 33.54 -5.37 29.73
C VAL A 885 34.45 -4.21 30.16
N ASP A 886 35.77 -4.40 30.14
CA ASP A 886 36.73 -3.34 30.49
C ASP A 886 36.77 -2.25 29.42
N VAL A 887 36.64 -2.61 28.13
CA VAL A 887 36.48 -1.65 27.02
C VAL A 887 35.16 -0.86 27.16
N ARG A 888 34.05 -1.51 27.52
CA ARG A 888 32.77 -0.82 27.76
C ARG A 888 32.87 0.18 28.90
N ARG A 889 33.51 -0.19 30.01
CA ARG A 889 33.74 0.70 31.15
C ARG A 889 34.66 1.86 30.77
N LEU A 890 35.70 1.59 29.97
CA LEU A 890 36.61 2.61 29.47
C LEU A 890 35.87 3.67 28.65
N LEU A 891 34.88 3.27 27.84
CA LEU A 891 34.06 4.17 27.02
C LEU A 891 32.91 4.86 27.79
N GLY A 892 32.82 4.69 29.12
CA GLY A 892 31.78 5.33 29.94
C GLY A 892 30.46 4.57 30.03
N SER A 893 30.47 3.24 29.86
CA SER A 893 29.28 2.39 29.95
C SER A 893 28.12 2.77 29.00
N PRO A 894 28.37 3.07 27.71
CA PRO A 894 27.34 3.48 26.75
C PRO A 894 26.26 2.39 26.54
N ASP A 895 25.07 2.82 26.13
CA ASP A 895 24.02 1.93 25.64
C ASP A 895 24.31 1.43 24.22
N ARG A 896 23.45 0.56 23.69
CA ARG A 896 23.64 -0.04 22.38
C ARG A 896 23.55 1.00 21.24
N SER A 897 22.66 1.98 21.38
CA SER A 897 22.42 3.03 20.39
C SER A 897 23.63 3.97 20.30
N HIS A 898 24.18 4.38 21.44
CA HIS A 898 25.34 5.26 21.52
C HIS A 898 26.62 4.58 21.02
N LEU A 899 26.80 3.28 21.30
CA LEU A 899 27.88 2.46 20.70
C LEU A 899 27.77 2.33 19.18
N SER A 900 26.55 2.18 18.65
CA SER A 900 26.32 2.20 17.20
C SER A 900 26.74 3.54 16.60
N LEU A 901 26.41 4.67 17.23
CA LEU A 901 26.86 5.98 16.78
C LEU A 901 28.40 6.11 16.72
N LEU A 902 29.14 5.61 17.72
CA LEU A 902 30.61 5.64 17.69
C LEU A 902 31.18 4.77 16.57
N ARG A 903 30.59 3.58 16.36
CA ARG A 903 30.98 2.65 15.30
C ARG A 903 30.79 3.30 13.93
N ASP A 904 29.64 3.92 13.72
CA ASP A 904 29.23 4.52 12.44
C ASP A 904 30.09 5.77 12.19
N LEU A 905 30.26 6.64 13.18
CA LEU A 905 31.15 7.82 13.10
C LEU A 905 32.59 7.45 12.73
N ALA A 906 33.19 6.45 13.40
CA ALA A 906 34.55 6.01 13.09
C ALA A 906 34.66 5.38 11.69
N SER A 907 33.60 4.72 11.22
CA SER A 907 33.53 4.01 9.94
C SER A 907 33.30 4.98 8.77
N ASP A 908 32.40 5.95 8.92
CA ASP A 908 32.14 7.03 7.98
C ASP A 908 33.37 7.95 7.85
N THR A 909 34.02 8.31 8.97
CA THR A 909 35.26 9.11 8.95
C THR A 909 36.40 8.37 8.24
N ASN A 910 36.53 7.05 8.44
CA ASN A 910 37.56 6.24 7.76
C ASN A 910 37.29 6.14 6.25
N ARG A 911 36.02 6.06 5.84
CA ARG A 911 35.62 6.08 4.44
C ARG A 911 35.93 7.44 3.80
N ALA A 912 35.56 8.53 4.46
CA ALA A 912 35.84 9.88 3.99
C ALA A 912 37.36 10.14 3.83
N LEU A 913 38.18 9.66 4.77
CA LEU A 913 39.65 9.70 4.65
C LEU A 913 40.20 8.82 3.52
N LYS A 914 39.58 7.68 3.24
CA LYS A 914 39.99 6.79 2.13
C LYS A 914 39.74 7.47 0.79
N ASP A 915 38.64 8.20 0.68
CA ASP A 915 38.15 8.79 -0.55
C ASP A 915 38.56 10.27 -0.71
N ASP A 916 39.48 10.75 0.16
CA ASP A 916 39.98 12.14 0.21
C ASP A 916 38.86 13.20 0.23
N SER A 917 37.77 12.88 0.94
CA SER A 917 36.51 13.65 0.99
C SER A 917 36.10 14.05 2.40
N LEU A 918 37.05 14.05 3.34
CA LEU A 918 36.80 14.38 4.75
C LEU A 918 36.38 15.85 4.93
N ASP A 919 35.10 16.06 5.27
CA ASP A 919 34.61 17.36 5.74
C ASP A 919 34.88 17.51 7.25
N VAL A 920 35.94 18.23 7.57
CA VAL A 920 36.39 18.48 8.95
C VAL A 920 35.35 19.26 9.77
N SER A 921 34.60 20.17 9.13
CA SER A 921 33.57 20.97 9.81
C SER A 921 32.38 20.11 10.23
N ARG A 922 31.94 19.22 9.32
CA ARG A 922 30.88 18.24 9.60
C ARG A 922 31.30 17.25 10.67
N LEU A 923 32.52 16.71 10.60
CA LEU A 923 33.05 15.80 11.64
C LEU A 923 33.06 16.45 13.02
N ARG A 924 33.41 17.74 13.11
CA ARG A 924 33.40 18.52 14.35
C ARG A 924 31.98 18.69 14.90
N GLU A 925 31.00 18.95 14.03
CA GLU A 925 29.57 19.02 14.42
C GLU A 925 29.05 17.65 14.91
N ASP A 926 29.36 16.56 14.21
CA ASP A 926 28.94 15.20 14.57
C ASP A 926 29.54 14.75 15.91
N LEU A 927 30.82 15.07 16.17
CA LEU A 927 31.48 14.80 17.46
C LEU A 927 30.87 15.60 18.62
N ALA A 928 30.46 16.85 18.37
CA ALA A 928 29.80 17.68 19.36
C ALA A 928 28.37 17.18 19.64
N HIS A 929 27.62 16.81 18.60
CA HIS A 929 26.23 16.35 18.69
C HIS A 929 26.10 14.99 19.37
N THR A 930 27.04 14.07 19.12
CA THR A 930 27.03 12.72 19.70
C THR A 930 27.58 12.65 21.13
N GLY A 931 28.21 13.73 21.62
CA GLY A 931 28.81 13.78 22.96
C GLY A 931 30.06 12.92 23.14
N TRP A 932 30.57 12.30 22.07
CA TRP A 932 31.73 11.41 22.15
C TRP A 932 33.05 12.11 22.41
N SER A 933 33.17 13.41 22.08
CA SER A 933 34.39 14.19 22.28
C SER A 933 34.90 14.11 23.73
N GLN A 934 34.02 14.34 24.71
CA GLN A 934 34.37 14.29 26.13
C GLN A 934 34.60 12.85 26.61
N SER A 935 33.76 11.90 26.19
CA SER A 935 33.86 10.49 26.58
C SER A 935 35.15 9.83 26.09
N LEU A 936 35.57 10.11 24.85
CA LEU A 936 36.81 9.58 24.28
C LEU A 936 38.05 10.23 24.90
N ALA A 937 38.01 11.53 25.20
CA ALA A 937 39.08 12.21 25.92
C ALA A 937 39.26 11.63 27.34
N HIS A 938 38.15 11.42 28.06
CA HIS A 938 38.17 10.81 29.38
C HIS A 938 38.65 9.35 29.35
N ALA A 939 38.21 8.57 28.36
CA ALA A 939 38.68 7.21 28.11
C ALA A 939 40.20 7.18 27.91
N ARG A 940 40.74 8.11 27.10
CA ARG A 940 42.17 8.24 26.82
C ARG A 940 42.96 8.58 28.07
N GLU A 941 42.55 9.58 28.85
CA GLU A 941 43.21 9.96 30.11
C GLU A 941 43.18 8.83 31.14
N THR A 942 42.07 8.09 31.20
CA THR A 942 41.92 6.92 32.07
C THR A 942 42.88 5.81 31.67
N LEU A 943 43.01 5.53 30.37
CA LEU A 943 43.94 4.52 29.87
C LEU A 943 45.41 4.96 30.03
N GLN A 944 45.71 6.23 29.82
CA GLN A 944 47.04 6.82 30.04
C GLN A 944 47.47 6.71 31.50
N ARG A 945 46.59 7.02 32.45
CA ARG A 945 46.85 6.81 33.89
C ARG A 945 47.07 5.35 34.23
N ARG A 946 46.29 4.42 33.64
CA ARG A 946 46.50 2.97 33.82
C ARG A 946 47.87 2.52 33.32
N ILE A 947 48.33 3.04 32.19
CA ILE A 947 49.65 2.72 31.63
C ILE A 947 50.78 3.33 32.48
N SER A 948 50.66 4.59 32.88
CA SER A 948 51.65 5.26 33.75
C SER A 948 51.76 4.60 35.13
N ALA A 949 50.63 4.23 35.75
CA ALA A 949 50.62 3.48 37.01
C ALA A 949 51.19 2.05 36.86
N SER A 950 50.99 1.40 35.70
CA SER A 950 51.61 0.10 35.41
C SER A 950 53.12 0.24 35.13
N GLY A 951 53.56 1.38 34.58
CA GLY A 951 54.96 1.72 34.34
C GLY A 951 55.74 2.08 35.61
N GLU A 952 55.10 2.75 36.57
CA GLU A 952 55.63 3.00 37.92
C GLU A 952 55.72 1.69 38.73
N ALA A 953 54.72 0.81 38.62
CA ALA A 953 54.76 -0.53 39.23
C ALA A 953 55.84 -1.45 38.60
N MET A 954 56.29 -1.16 37.37
CA MET A 954 57.36 -1.89 36.68
C MET A 954 58.77 -1.30 36.90
N THR A 955 58.90 -0.09 37.48
CA THR A 955 60.20 0.53 37.78
C THR A 955 60.71 0.24 39.20
N GLU A 956 59.85 -0.26 40.10
CA GLU A 956 60.24 -0.85 41.38
C GLU A 956 60.07 -2.38 41.37
N SER A 957 60.99 -3.09 40.71
CA SER A 957 61.61 -4.37 41.17
C SER A 957 62.14 -5.22 40.00
N ALA A 958 63.44 -5.50 40.08
CA ALA A 958 64.16 -6.55 39.34
C ALA A 958 64.11 -7.89 40.11
N PRO A 959 64.62 -9.03 39.58
CA PRO A 959 64.75 -9.50 38.19
C PRO A 959 64.27 -10.96 37.95
N ALA A 960 64.35 -11.37 36.67
CA ALA A 960 64.52 -12.73 36.13
C ALA A 960 63.29 -13.66 36.11
N THR A 961 62.96 -14.37 35.02
CA THR A 961 63.86 -15.19 34.19
C THR A 961 63.25 -15.45 32.80
N VAL A 962 64.11 -15.41 31.79
CA VAL A 962 63.97 -15.78 30.38
C VAL A 962 63.42 -17.20 30.20
N VAL A 963 62.47 -17.44 29.26
CA VAL A 963 62.51 -18.56 28.28
C VAL A 963 61.71 -18.21 27.00
N GLN A 964 62.47 -18.01 25.92
CA GLN A 964 62.29 -18.37 24.49
C GLN A 964 60.88 -18.57 23.86
N GLN A 965 60.66 -17.83 22.76
CA GLN A 965 59.81 -18.22 21.61
C GLN A 965 60.40 -19.45 20.88
N PRO A 966 59.63 -20.19 20.07
CA PRO A 966 59.54 -19.82 18.65
C PRO A 966 58.15 -20.04 17.98
N GLU A 967 57.84 -19.13 17.05
CA GLU A 967 57.33 -19.30 15.67
C GLU A 967 56.33 -20.43 15.33
N GLN A 968 55.21 -20.05 14.67
CA GLN A 968 54.88 -20.52 13.31
C GLN A 968 53.67 -19.78 12.67
N GLU A 969 53.98 -19.03 11.61
CA GLU A 969 53.40 -19.03 10.25
C GLU A 969 51.89 -19.22 9.97
N VAL A 970 51.36 -18.19 9.27
CA VAL A 970 50.75 -18.22 7.91
C VAL A 970 49.21 -18.26 7.75
N ALA A 971 48.75 -17.21 7.04
CA ALA A 971 47.60 -17.09 6.11
C ALA A 971 46.16 -17.26 6.67
N GLU A 972 45.11 -16.62 6.19
CA GLU A 972 44.87 -15.75 5.03
C GLU A 972 43.53 -15.00 5.25
N THR A 973 43.50 -13.77 4.74
CA THR A 973 42.44 -12.89 4.19
C THR A 973 40.96 -13.34 4.17
N MET A 974 40.04 -12.39 4.47
CA MET A 974 38.90 -11.89 3.65
C MET A 974 37.79 -11.29 4.55
N THR A 975 37.72 -9.96 4.69
CA THR A 975 36.93 -8.97 3.90
C THR A 975 35.42 -8.94 4.19
N HIS A 976 34.96 -7.73 4.57
CA HIS A 976 33.75 -7.01 4.11
C HIS A 976 33.01 -6.21 5.20
N THR A 977 33.02 -4.90 4.92
CA THR A 977 32.13 -3.77 5.22
C THR A 977 30.63 -4.12 5.07
N GLU A 978 29.64 -3.40 5.61
CA GLU A 978 29.42 -1.96 5.45
C GLU A 978 28.29 -1.40 6.35
N ASP A 979 28.04 -0.10 6.22
CA ASP A 979 27.34 0.89 7.08
C ASP A 979 26.07 1.48 6.44
N ASN A 980 25.29 2.29 7.20
CA ASN A 980 24.29 3.26 6.67
C ASN A 980 23.87 4.37 7.67
N SER A 981 23.64 5.61 7.17
CA SER A 981 23.11 6.82 7.87
C SER A 981 22.24 7.75 6.93
N PRO A 982 21.40 8.74 7.40
CA PRO A 982 20.45 9.61 6.61
C PRO A 982 20.55 11.19 6.69
N ALA A 983 19.58 11.96 6.08
CA ALA A 983 19.59 13.30 5.37
C ALA A 983 18.91 14.62 5.97
N ARG A 984 18.91 15.79 5.23
CA ARG A 984 18.69 17.26 5.60
C ARG A 984 17.56 18.06 4.80
N ALA A 985 17.19 19.31 5.18
CA ALA A 985 16.04 20.16 4.71
C ALA A 985 16.34 21.34 3.70
N PRO A 986 15.34 21.94 2.98
CA PRO A 986 15.53 22.76 1.74
C PRO A 986 15.62 24.30 1.88
N SER A 987 16.09 24.99 0.83
CA SER A 987 16.47 26.43 0.73
C SER A 987 15.59 27.30 -0.22
N THR A 988 15.70 28.64 -0.17
CA THR A 988 14.96 29.59 -1.06
C THR A 988 15.27 29.40 -2.56
N LYS A 989 16.46 28.91 -2.89
CA LYS A 989 16.80 28.54 -4.28
C LYS A 989 15.99 27.35 -4.76
N ASP A 990 15.70 26.41 -3.85
CA ASP A 990 14.89 25.23 -4.15
C ASP A 990 13.42 25.63 -4.39
N LEU A 991 12.91 26.63 -3.65
CA LEU A 991 11.57 27.21 -3.88
C LEU A 991 11.47 27.90 -5.25
N LEU A 992 12.43 28.76 -5.62
CA LEU A 992 12.42 29.42 -6.94
C LEU A 992 12.53 28.41 -8.09
N HIS A 993 13.33 27.36 -7.91
CA HIS A 993 13.43 26.28 -8.88
C HIS A 993 12.13 25.48 -8.99
N ALA A 994 11.46 25.21 -7.87
CA ALA A 994 10.15 24.56 -7.85
C ALA A 994 9.09 25.40 -8.57
N LEU A 995 8.94 26.70 -8.23
CA LEU A 995 7.96 27.59 -8.86
C LEU A 995 8.17 27.72 -10.38
N LYS A 996 9.44 27.80 -10.83
CA LYS A 996 9.79 27.82 -12.25
C LYS A 996 9.42 26.50 -12.93
N THR A 997 9.75 25.37 -12.32
CA THR A 997 9.45 24.04 -12.86
C THR A 997 7.94 23.83 -13.00
N THR A 998 7.15 24.29 -12.03
CA THR A 998 5.69 24.24 -12.11
C THR A 998 5.16 25.13 -13.24
N ALA A 999 5.71 26.35 -13.42
CA ALA A 999 5.28 27.25 -14.50
C ALA A 999 5.62 26.67 -15.88
N ASP A 1000 6.82 26.11 -16.04
CA ASP A 1000 7.23 25.42 -17.26
C ASP A 1000 6.34 24.20 -17.54
N THR A 1001 5.90 23.48 -16.50
CA THR A 1001 4.98 22.34 -16.63
C THR A 1001 3.59 22.77 -17.09
N ASP A 1002 3.00 23.79 -16.48
CA ASP A 1002 1.66 24.26 -16.86
C ASP A 1002 1.63 24.81 -18.29
N ARG A 1003 2.71 25.47 -18.74
CA ARG A 1003 2.88 25.96 -20.12
C ARG A 1003 2.97 24.86 -21.19
N THR A 1004 3.18 23.60 -20.82
CA THR A 1004 3.06 22.48 -21.78
C THR A 1004 1.60 22.18 -22.14
N CYS A 1005 0.64 22.65 -21.35
CA CYS A 1005 -0.78 22.43 -21.59
C CYS A 1005 -1.32 23.40 -22.65
N LYS A 1006 -1.76 22.86 -23.80
CA LYS A 1006 -2.31 23.65 -24.92
C LYS A 1006 -3.51 24.52 -24.52
N LYS A 1007 -4.35 24.06 -23.57
CA LYS A 1007 -5.50 24.85 -23.10
C LYS A 1007 -5.09 25.97 -22.13
N HIS A 1008 -4.09 25.72 -21.27
CA HIS A 1008 -3.47 26.75 -20.43
C HIS A 1008 -2.90 27.88 -21.29
N GLU A 1009 -2.07 27.52 -22.28
CA GLU A 1009 -1.48 28.48 -23.23
C GLU A 1009 -2.55 29.20 -24.05
N ALA A 1010 -3.63 28.53 -24.44
CA ALA A 1010 -4.74 29.18 -25.15
C ALA A 1010 -5.42 30.27 -24.30
N VAL A 1011 -5.66 30.03 -23.01
CA VAL A 1011 -6.24 31.02 -22.09
C VAL A 1011 -5.24 32.14 -21.80
N ARG A 1012 -3.96 31.80 -21.58
CA ARG A 1012 -2.87 32.77 -21.37
C ARG A 1012 -2.73 33.70 -22.57
N HIS A 1013 -2.70 33.17 -23.79
CA HIS A 1013 -2.62 33.98 -25.01
C HIS A 1013 -3.89 34.81 -25.24
N ALA A 1014 -5.07 34.29 -24.89
CA ALA A 1014 -6.30 35.07 -24.94
C ALA A 1014 -6.26 36.26 -23.95
N LEU A 1015 -5.72 36.06 -22.75
CA LEU A 1015 -5.53 37.11 -21.75
C LEU A 1015 -4.55 38.17 -22.26
N MET A 1016 -3.37 37.76 -22.71
CA MET A 1016 -2.37 38.69 -23.28
C MET A 1016 -2.93 39.49 -24.45
N SER A 1017 -3.66 38.83 -25.36
CA SER A 1017 -4.34 39.50 -26.47
C SER A 1017 -5.33 40.56 -25.96
N THR A 1018 -6.15 40.23 -24.96
CA THR A 1018 -7.14 41.17 -24.39
C THR A 1018 -6.47 42.38 -23.74
N LEU A 1019 -5.38 42.16 -22.99
CA LEU A 1019 -4.60 43.23 -22.38
C LEU A 1019 -3.96 44.14 -23.44
N LEU A 1020 -3.40 43.58 -24.51
CA LEU A 1020 -2.80 44.33 -25.62
C LEU A 1020 -3.84 45.15 -26.40
N TRP A 1021 -5.04 44.60 -26.64
CA TRP A 1021 -6.14 45.34 -27.29
C TRP A 1021 -6.67 46.50 -26.45
N SER A 1022 -6.38 46.52 -25.14
CA SER A 1022 -6.74 47.60 -24.21
C SER A 1022 -5.57 48.56 -23.97
N ASP A 1023 -4.57 48.59 -24.86
CA ASP A 1023 -3.34 49.40 -24.78
C ASP A 1023 -2.50 49.16 -23.49
N LEU A 1024 -2.64 48.00 -22.85
CA LEU A 1024 -1.81 47.59 -21.71
C LEU A 1024 -0.57 46.80 -22.17
N GLN A 1025 0.50 46.84 -21.36
CA GLN A 1025 1.78 46.15 -21.64
C GLN A 1025 1.95 44.90 -20.75
N PRO A 1026 1.44 43.72 -21.16
CA PRO A 1026 1.71 42.47 -20.45
C PRO A 1026 3.15 41.99 -20.66
N ALA A 1027 3.75 41.42 -19.63
CA ALA A 1027 5.09 40.85 -19.63
C ALA A 1027 5.07 39.38 -19.17
N ASP A 1028 5.99 38.60 -19.74
CA ASP A 1028 6.20 37.21 -19.37
C ASP A 1028 7.26 37.09 -18.28
N SER A 1029 7.06 36.14 -17.36
CA SER A 1029 7.99 35.83 -16.28
C SER A 1029 8.29 34.33 -16.23
N PRO A 1030 9.47 33.90 -15.76
CA PRO A 1030 9.76 32.47 -15.58
C PRO A 1030 8.97 31.81 -14.44
N ILE A 1031 8.31 32.57 -13.56
CA ILE A 1031 7.62 32.03 -12.37
C ILE A 1031 6.12 32.37 -12.29
N VAL A 1032 5.63 33.31 -13.10
CA VAL A 1032 4.20 33.69 -13.20
C VAL A 1032 3.78 33.81 -14.66
N ASP A 1033 2.53 33.49 -14.97
CA ASP A 1033 2.05 33.41 -16.34
C ASP A 1033 2.01 34.74 -17.09
N VAL A 1034 1.44 35.78 -16.49
CA VAL A 1034 1.42 37.14 -17.04
C VAL A 1034 1.54 38.14 -15.88
N SER A 1035 2.37 39.17 -16.06
CA SER A 1035 2.36 40.36 -15.20
C SER A 1035 2.11 41.61 -16.02
N ARG A 1036 1.61 42.69 -15.40
CA ARG A 1036 1.61 44.03 -16.01
C ARG A 1036 1.93 45.09 -14.97
N THR A 1037 2.57 46.15 -15.44
CA THR A 1037 2.81 47.38 -14.69
C THR A 1037 2.13 48.54 -15.40
N ALA A 1038 1.29 49.28 -14.68
CA ALA A 1038 0.61 50.47 -15.20
C ALA A 1038 0.53 51.56 -14.12
N GLU A 1039 0.04 52.75 -14.45
CA GLU A 1039 -0.10 53.87 -13.50
C GLU A 1039 -1.03 53.55 -12.31
N ASP A 1040 -1.89 52.55 -12.45
CA ASP A 1040 -2.83 52.03 -11.46
C ASP A 1040 -2.28 50.87 -10.59
N GLY A 1041 -1.04 50.41 -10.83
CA GLY A 1041 -0.34 49.43 -9.99
C GLY A 1041 0.32 48.26 -10.74
N HIS A 1042 0.92 47.33 -9.99
CA HIS A 1042 1.50 46.08 -10.46
C HIS A 1042 0.51 44.92 -10.29
N PHE A 1043 0.20 44.22 -11.38
CA PHE A 1043 -0.81 43.15 -11.42
C PHE A 1043 -0.17 41.83 -11.81
N LEU A 1044 -0.53 40.76 -11.11
CA LEU A 1044 -0.13 39.39 -11.44
C LEU A 1044 -1.34 38.57 -11.86
N TYR A 1045 -1.17 37.78 -12.91
CA TYR A 1045 -2.16 36.85 -13.41
C TYR A 1045 -1.54 35.47 -13.49
N GLU A 1046 -2.14 34.52 -12.78
CA GLU A 1046 -1.81 33.12 -12.85
C GLU A 1046 -2.96 32.38 -13.55
N VAL A 1047 -2.65 31.66 -14.62
CA VAL A 1047 -3.65 30.93 -15.39
C VAL A 1047 -3.77 29.54 -14.79
N LEU A 1048 -5.00 29.06 -14.61
CA LEU A 1048 -5.23 27.66 -14.25
C LEU A 1048 -5.68 26.91 -15.50
N GLY A 1049 -5.03 25.76 -15.73
CA GLY A 1049 -5.36 24.86 -16.83
C GLY A 1049 -6.81 24.38 -16.80
N ALA A 1050 -7.27 23.83 -17.92
CA ALA A 1050 -8.66 23.39 -18.07
C ALA A 1050 -9.09 22.34 -17.03
N GLY A 1051 -10.31 22.47 -16.50
CA GLY A 1051 -10.85 21.60 -15.46
C GLY A 1051 -10.43 21.96 -14.03
N ARG A 1052 -9.54 22.94 -13.83
CA ARG A 1052 -9.12 23.43 -12.50
C ARG A 1052 -10.00 24.60 -12.02
N SER A 1053 -11.30 24.35 -11.89
CA SER A 1053 -12.30 25.35 -11.51
C SER A 1053 -12.92 25.12 -10.13
N THR A 1054 -12.52 24.07 -9.40
CA THR A 1054 -13.02 23.75 -8.05
C THR A 1054 -12.36 24.62 -6.98
N HIS A 1055 -13.05 24.86 -5.86
CA HIS A 1055 -12.50 25.67 -4.75
C HIS A 1055 -11.10 25.22 -4.29
N THR A 1056 -10.83 23.91 -4.27
CA THR A 1056 -9.53 23.35 -3.89
C THR A 1056 -8.43 23.77 -4.87
N ASP A 1057 -8.71 23.71 -6.17
CA ASP A 1057 -7.78 24.13 -7.22
C ASP A 1057 -7.51 25.63 -7.13
N LEU A 1058 -8.56 26.43 -6.93
CA LEU A 1058 -8.45 27.87 -6.81
C LEU A 1058 -7.65 28.28 -5.57
N ARG A 1059 -7.84 27.58 -4.44
CA ARG A 1059 -7.05 27.81 -3.21
C ARG A 1059 -5.58 27.44 -3.42
N SER A 1060 -5.30 26.34 -4.13
CA SER A 1060 -3.93 25.94 -4.49
C SER A 1060 -3.26 27.00 -5.38
N GLY A 1061 -3.98 27.47 -6.41
CA GLY A 1061 -3.54 28.56 -7.28
C GLY A 1061 -3.31 29.87 -6.51
N ALA A 1062 -4.18 30.19 -5.55
CA ALA A 1062 -4.03 31.40 -4.74
C ALA A 1062 -2.81 31.32 -3.81
N ALA A 1063 -2.59 30.17 -3.17
CA ALA A 1063 -1.40 29.94 -2.34
C ALA A 1063 -0.12 30.10 -3.18
N ARG A 1064 -0.08 29.51 -4.37
CA ARG A 1064 1.04 29.66 -5.31
C ARG A 1064 1.24 31.12 -5.73
N LEU A 1065 0.17 31.83 -6.04
CA LEU A 1065 0.23 33.23 -6.44
C LEU A 1065 0.75 34.13 -5.30
N LEU A 1066 0.42 33.79 -4.05
CA LEU A 1066 0.98 34.43 -2.85
C LEU A 1066 2.46 34.08 -2.65
N GLU A 1067 2.87 32.84 -2.85
CA GLU A 1067 4.28 32.43 -2.81
C GLU A 1067 5.10 33.18 -3.87
N ILE A 1068 4.60 33.26 -5.10
CA ILE A 1068 5.19 34.06 -6.17
C ILE A 1068 5.29 35.52 -5.74
N ASN A 1069 4.23 36.10 -5.17
CA ASN A 1069 4.23 37.48 -4.73
C ASN A 1069 5.29 37.75 -3.64
N GLN A 1070 5.54 36.79 -2.74
CA GLN A 1070 6.60 36.87 -1.72
C GLN A 1070 8.01 36.80 -2.32
N THR A 1071 8.18 36.22 -3.51
CA THR A 1071 9.47 36.19 -4.20
C THR A 1071 9.80 37.47 -4.99
N LEU A 1072 8.82 38.37 -5.18
CA LEU A 1072 9.02 39.60 -5.94
C LEU A 1072 9.75 40.67 -5.11
N PRO A 1073 10.60 41.52 -5.75
CA PRO A 1073 11.28 42.63 -5.07
C PRO A 1073 10.32 43.66 -4.46
N ALA A 1074 9.14 43.82 -5.05
CA ALA A 1074 8.02 44.61 -4.54
C ALA A 1074 6.72 43.80 -4.74
N PRO A 1075 5.82 43.75 -3.75
CA PRO A 1075 4.59 42.99 -3.87
C PRO A 1075 3.67 43.62 -4.91
N ALA A 1076 2.95 42.78 -5.64
CA ALA A 1076 1.91 43.19 -6.56
C ALA A 1076 0.70 43.77 -5.82
N ASP A 1077 0.13 44.84 -6.37
CA ASP A 1077 -1.04 45.54 -5.84
C ASP A 1077 -2.33 44.71 -6.01
N ARG A 1078 -2.43 43.93 -7.10
CA ARG A 1078 -3.55 43.00 -7.31
C ARG A 1078 -3.12 41.66 -7.89
N LEU A 1079 -3.77 40.61 -7.39
CA LEU A 1079 -3.52 39.21 -7.75
C LEU A 1079 -4.76 38.62 -8.41
N TYR A 1080 -4.62 38.02 -9.59
CA TYR A 1080 -5.70 37.42 -10.36
C TYR A 1080 -5.40 35.96 -10.68
N LEU A 1081 -6.37 35.09 -10.39
CA LEU A 1081 -6.44 33.74 -10.96
C LEU A 1081 -7.32 33.77 -12.21
N VAL A 1082 -6.87 33.12 -13.27
CA VAL A 1082 -7.50 33.18 -14.60
C VAL A 1082 -7.88 31.78 -15.05
N LEU A 1083 -9.17 31.55 -15.30
CA LEU A 1083 -9.72 30.25 -15.66
C LEU A 1083 -10.17 30.16 -17.11
N SER A 1084 -10.20 28.94 -17.65
CA SER A 1084 -10.80 28.65 -18.96
C SER A 1084 -12.34 28.68 -18.95
N GLU A 1085 -12.96 28.56 -17.77
CA GLU A 1085 -14.41 28.44 -17.59
C GLU A 1085 -14.82 28.99 -16.21
N PRO A 1086 -16.10 29.30 -15.97
CA PRO A 1086 -16.56 29.78 -14.66
C PRO A 1086 -16.17 28.82 -13.51
N PRO A 1087 -15.97 29.34 -12.28
CA PRO A 1087 -15.70 28.48 -11.12
C PRO A 1087 -16.82 27.45 -10.94
N ALA A 1088 -16.46 26.23 -10.55
CA ALA A 1088 -17.40 25.14 -10.32
C ALA A 1088 -18.41 25.49 -9.22
N GLU A 1089 -17.96 26.21 -8.19
CA GLU A 1089 -18.82 26.76 -7.15
C GLU A 1089 -18.84 28.29 -7.16
N ASN A 1090 -20.04 28.87 -7.33
CA ASN A 1090 -20.22 30.32 -7.45
C ASN A 1090 -19.72 31.13 -6.24
N TRP A 1091 -19.69 30.53 -5.04
CA TRP A 1091 -19.22 31.19 -3.81
C TRP A 1091 -17.69 31.24 -3.70
N SER A 1092 -16.97 30.41 -4.47
CA SER A 1092 -15.51 30.28 -4.37
C SER A 1092 -14.79 31.58 -4.68
N ALA A 1093 -15.31 32.36 -5.64
CA ALA A 1093 -14.75 33.65 -6.02
C ALA A 1093 -14.78 34.68 -4.85
N GLU A 1094 -15.88 34.72 -4.09
CA GLU A 1094 -15.99 35.61 -2.92
C GLU A 1094 -15.09 35.13 -1.78
N ALA A 1095 -15.07 33.82 -1.51
CA ALA A 1095 -14.22 33.26 -0.47
C ALA A 1095 -12.71 33.49 -0.72
N LEU A 1096 -12.26 33.39 -1.99
CA LEU A 1096 -10.87 33.66 -2.37
C LEU A 1096 -10.49 35.13 -2.18
N HIS A 1097 -11.38 36.04 -2.58
CA HIS A 1097 -11.15 37.46 -2.41
C HIS A 1097 -11.09 37.83 -0.93
N ASP A 1098 -12.08 37.38 -0.13
CA ASP A 1098 -12.19 37.74 1.28
C ASP A 1098 -11.06 37.13 2.14
N THR A 1099 -10.55 35.95 1.76
CA THR A 1099 -9.53 35.23 2.55
C THR A 1099 -8.10 35.52 2.09
N PHE A 1100 -7.86 35.56 0.78
CA PHE A 1100 -6.51 35.63 0.20
C PHE A 1100 -6.23 36.93 -0.54
N ASN A 1101 -7.23 37.81 -0.68
CA ASN A 1101 -7.17 39.01 -1.53
C ASN A 1101 -6.77 38.69 -2.99
N VAL A 1102 -7.21 37.52 -3.47
CA VAL A 1102 -7.00 37.06 -4.86
C VAL A 1102 -8.32 37.15 -5.61
N HIS A 1103 -8.31 37.85 -6.73
CA HIS A 1103 -9.45 38.02 -7.62
C HIS A 1103 -9.55 36.89 -8.64
N LEU A 1104 -10.76 36.60 -9.12
CA LEU A 1104 -11.00 35.53 -10.08
C LEU A 1104 -11.53 36.09 -11.41
N LEU A 1105 -10.88 35.68 -12.51
CA LEU A 1105 -11.30 35.92 -13.88
C LEU A 1105 -11.51 34.58 -14.58
N TRP A 1106 -12.48 34.52 -15.49
CA TRP A 1106 -12.65 33.36 -16.35
C TRP A 1106 -13.08 33.77 -17.74
N ARG A 1107 -12.70 32.95 -18.72
CA ARG A 1107 -13.08 33.15 -20.11
C ARG A 1107 -14.54 32.69 -20.33
N THR A 1108 -15.37 33.54 -20.93
CA THR A 1108 -16.66 33.15 -21.50
C THR A 1108 -16.52 32.94 -23.02
N ARG A 1109 -17.59 32.61 -23.77
CA ARG A 1109 -17.47 32.42 -25.24
C ARG A 1109 -16.98 33.69 -25.94
N ASP A 1110 -17.52 34.85 -25.57
CA ASP A 1110 -17.31 36.12 -26.28
C ASP A 1110 -16.71 37.24 -25.41
N SER A 1111 -16.54 37.03 -24.10
CA SER A 1111 -15.96 38.02 -23.16
C SER A 1111 -15.18 37.39 -21.99
N TRP A 1112 -14.81 38.20 -21.00
CA TRP A 1112 -14.29 37.75 -19.70
C TRP A 1112 -15.33 37.97 -18.60
N GLY A 1113 -15.48 36.99 -17.71
CA GLY A 1113 -16.31 37.09 -16.50
C GLY A 1113 -15.42 37.15 -15.26
N GLY A 1114 -15.91 37.80 -14.20
CA GLY A 1114 -15.16 37.96 -12.96
C GLY A 1114 -15.54 39.25 -12.23
N ARG A 1115 -15.36 39.27 -10.90
CA ARG A 1115 -15.49 40.51 -10.12
C ARG A 1115 -14.32 41.43 -10.49
N ASP A 1116 -14.61 42.69 -10.78
CA ASP A 1116 -13.64 43.70 -11.25
C ASP A 1116 -12.94 43.36 -12.59
N ALA A 1117 -13.56 42.53 -13.45
CA ALA A 1117 -12.99 42.18 -14.76
C ALA A 1117 -12.60 43.42 -15.60
N ASP A 1118 -13.36 44.51 -15.48
CA ASP A 1118 -13.05 45.75 -16.17
C ASP A 1118 -11.76 46.41 -15.69
N THR A 1119 -11.53 46.42 -14.37
CA THR A 1119 -10.28 46.92 -13.78
C THR A 1119 -9.12 45.99 -14.11
N ALA A 1120 -9.39 44.68 -14.16
CA ALA A 1120 -8.38 43.69 -14.44
C ALA A 1120 -7.89 43.71 -15.90
N LEU A 1121 -8.74 44.12 -16.83
CA LEU A 1121 -8.46 44.07 -18.28
C LEU A 1121 -8.30 45.45 -18.92
N GLY A 1122 -8.60 46.54 -18.19
CA GLY A 1122 -8.43 47.91 -18.68
C GLY A 1122 -9.63 48.49 -19.44
N SER A 1123 -10.82 47.89 -19.34
CA SER A 1123 -12.04 48.40 -19.97
C SER A 1123 -12.68 49.52 -19.13
N GLY A 1124 -12.12 50.73 -19.22
CA GLY A 1124 -12.79 51.97 -18.81
C GLY A 1124 -13.79 52.43 -19.89
N GLN A 1125 -15.08 52.31 -19.59
CA GLN A 1125 -16.30 52.57 -20.37
C GLN A 1125 -16.33 53.74 -21.39
N PRO A 1126 -17.26 53.72 -22.37
CA PRO A 1126 -18.60 53.13 -22.32
C PRO A 1126 -18.82 51.80 -23.04
#